data_AF-A0AAD0GFX9-F1
#
_entry.id   AF-A0AAD0GFX9-F1
#
_cell.length_a   1.000
_cell.length_b   1.000
_cell.length_c   1.000
_cell.angle_alpha   90.00
_cell.angle_beta   90.00
_cell.angle_gamma   90.00
#
_symmetry.space_group_name_H-M   'P 1'
#
loop_
_entity.id
_entity.type
_entity.pdbx_description
1 polymer ?
#
loop_
_entity_poly.entity_id
_entity_poly.type
_entity_poly.pdbx_seq_one_letter_code
_entity_poly.pdbx_strand_id
1 'polypeptide(L)'
;MEFFYHIKATQKSGKPDAVYWGTFKTEARANLALDVALEDAGIETGRGKDYLKPIRTDMPVVDDLPEEGVVCFEFCKRYTLADDQRTWKVIPGAATQGETTPSPVVTSDADLPAAPVTSTDTAVADNTSLLENRTPAVRFAVHLLGDKYLSEISQEQQIVANELAIDLGHAYFRNLLQAKNDVADIGDLSLHAEWKLVQAIKDVFPQDKEHEPALLAAFMSGWINADDRNQLVEDWKSGKLPARDKAPKPLYEHGLQISEHDTGGAHYPVCKMPFRKQLLAQLTVDELRHHITRSENAELHALEMDTDNGYVQDLLLAAENFAEVKAFDTKDLWRYTNAIRKVFSMDKRHELGLLLQFTKAWVATPYIDRGILTREWAAGNRINHVQRTDAGTNADGGYVTDRGEGAYHTLDTLDSEIACALLPMDFNYREIPGGIARRAKEIIEKKEEPWKSWSKILRNQPGILAVNRTAIFNLVRIAPENIHLTPAAHLEFVNQTMTAEFNAATELMPLPVPTVELEVPAAQSGSGGKTDRNPNYKPDFDGLDTEIALATLSADFNIYDIPSDVFRQAKAIVAANDSPFKEWSEALRATPGILDYSRAAIFALIRSAHPEYYKQPGRLVGYIHANLTETDHENPTVEVLAAARHTPEVSWEKEINEKIEAEKAALASQPQVENLGGGMFSIEGLMNENQPEKDDRSPVTEETTSDVQMEETNPAEGEAGNPVPPGESADAVDPQTDAVAETVCTGCGGCPDCGAVAGDATYAAMESGLKEELEELGHDTSNTKTMFTHLMVDLETMGKKPGAPIVSIGAVFFAPSSGKTGAEFYQVINLESSMSFGARPDASTILWWLKQSPEARSAIVVDDTVGLVEALEQFLDFIAENAANGSRTVQLWGNGSSFDCSLLEAAFELADTPFPIPHWNYRDVRTVVELGKAVGLNSRYEIPFEGDQHNALADARHQVKYVSAIWQRLTQN
;
A
#
# COMPACT_ATOMS: atom_id res chain seq x y z
N MET A 1 23.59 -19.81 0.36
CA MET A 1 25.05 -19.66 0.55
C MET A 1 25.25 -19.47 2.03
N GLU A 2 26.13 -20.25 2.66
CA GLU A 2 26.48 -19.99 4.05
C GLU A 2 27.39 -18.74 4.18
N PHE A 3 27.24 -18.07 5.31
CA PHE A 3 28.07 -16.96 5.74
C PHE A 3 28.43 -17.17 7.21
N PHE A 4 29.73 -17.28 7.52
CA PHE A 4 30.24 -17.39 8.89
C PHE A 4 31.00 -16.11 9.24
N TYR A 5 30.76 -15.55 10.42
CA TYR A 5 31.36 -14.29 10.88
C TYR A 5 31.99 -14.47 12.26
N HIS A 6 33.20 -13.94 12.42
CA HIS A 6 33.90 -13.82 13.68
C HIS A 6 33.76 -12.41 14.25
N ILE A 7 33.24 -12.31 15.47
CA ILE A 7 32.95 -11.07 16.19
C ILE A 7 33.97 -10.93 17.32
N LYS A 8 35.09 -10.26 17.02
CA LYS A 8 36.25 -10.20 17.91
C LYS A 8 36.13 -9.10 18.97
N ALA A 9 36.27 -9.46 20.24
CA ALA A 9 36.32 -8.52 21.35
C ALA A 9 37.62 -7.71 21.35
N THR A 10 37.56 -6.46 21.81
CA THR A 10 38.76 -5.63 21.98
C THR A 10 39.49 -6.00 23.27
N GLN A 11 40.83 -5.95 23.25
CA GLN A 11 41.69 -6.23 24.41
C GLN A 11 41.42 -5.34 25.65
N LYS A 12 40.63 -4.27 25.51
CA LYS A 12 40.23 -3.38 26.62
C LYS A 12 38.89 -3.76 27.26
N SER A 13 38.02 -4.46 26.55
CA SER A 13 36.68 -4.83 27.02
C SER A 13 36.69 -5.96 28.05
N GLY A 14 37.66 -6.88 27.95
CA GLY A 14 37.69 -8.12 28.74
C GLY A 14 36.60 -9.14 28.38
N LYS A 15 35.79 -8.87 27.35
CA LYS A 15 34.70 -9.75 26.88
C LYS A 15 35.24 -10.90 26.01
N PRO A 16 34.53 -12.04 25.90
CA PRO A 16 34.91 -13.15 25.01
C PRO A 16 34.65 -12.83 23.53
N ASP A 17 35.46 -13.40 22.64
CA ASP A 17 35.21 -13.44 21.18
C ASP A 17 33.95 -14.30 20.89
N ALA A 18 33.20 -13.97 19.84
CA ALA A 18 31.96 -14.67 19.45
C ALA A 18 31.91 -15.00 17.95
N VAL A 19 30.96 -15.84 17.55
CA VAL A 19 30.64 -16.15 16.15
C VAL A 19 29.16 -16.01 15.85
N TYR A 20 28.83 -15.80 14.58
CA TYR A 20 27.48 -15.81 14.04
C TYR A 20 27.51 -16.46 12.65
N TRP A 21 26.51 -17.25 12.28
CA TRP A 21 26.42 -17.82 10.94
C TRP A 21 24.99 -18.02 10.44
N GLY A 22 24.82 -18.13 9.12
CA GLY A 22 23.58 -18.59 8.51
C GLY A 22 23.55 -18.57 6.98
N THR A 23 22.41 -19.01 6.43
CA THR A 23 22.26 -19.47 5.04
C THR A 23 21.41 -18.51 4.23
N PHE A 24 22.06 -17.54 3.60
CA PHE A 24 21.38 -16.44 2.91
C PHE A 24 21.46 -16.54 1.39
N LYS A 25 20.48 -15.93 0.71
CA LYS A 25 20.44 -15.82 -0.76
C LYS A 25 21.42 -14.75 -1.30
N THR A 26 21.80 -13.77 -0.48
CA THR A 26 22.75 -12.70 -0.82
C THR A 26 23.52 -12.22 0.40
N GLU A 27 24.73 -11.69 0.19
CA GLU A 27 25.58 -11.13 1.25
C GLU A 27 24.96 -9.91 1.94
N ALA A 28 24.17 -9.11 1.21
CA ALA A 28 23.43 -7.98 1.79
C ALA A 28 22.40 -8.44 2.84
N ARG A 29 21.74 -9.59 2.64
CA ARG A 29 20.83 -10.18 3.65
C ARG A 29 21.59 -10.79 4.82
N ALA A 30 22.75 -11.41 4.58
CA ALA A 30 23.60 -11.95 5.64
C ALA A 30 24.13 -10.84 6.57
N ASN A 31 24.57 -9.71 6.01
CA ASN A 31 25.01 -8.55 6.79
C ASN A 31 23.85 -7.93 7.59
N LEU A 32 22.66 -7.77 6.99
CA LEU A 32 21.49 -7.24 7.71
C LEU A 32 21.05 -8.15 8.88
N ALA A 33 21.04 -9.46 8.68
CA ALA A 33 20.69 -10.42 9.73
C ALA A 33 21.76 -10.49 10.85
N LEU A 34 23.03 -10.31 10.49
CA LEU A 34 24.14 -10.14 11.44
C LEU A 34 24.00 -8.84 12.24
N ASP A 35 23.70 -7.71 11.60
CA ASP A 35 23.54 -6.42 12.29
C ASP A 35 22.37 -6.47 13.29
N VAL A 36 21.24 -7.09 12.94
CA VAL A 36 20.12 -7.34 13.88
C VAL A 36 20.53 -8.24 15.04
N ALA A 37 21.18 -9.40 14.76
CA ALA A 37 21.60 -10.32 15.81
C ALA A 37 22.68 -9.73 16.74
N LEU A 38 23.44 -8.73 16.29
CA LEU A 38 24.35 -7.94 17.12
C LEU A 38 23.58 -6.93 18.00
N GLU A 39 22.52 -6.30 17.47
CA GLU A 39 21.64 -5.40 18.24
C GLU A 39 20.88 -6.14 19.34
N ASP A 40 20.24 -7.27 19.02
CA ASP A 40 19.55 -8.15 19.98
C ASP A 40 20.47 -8.67 21.08
N ALA A 41 21.75 -8.93 20.75
CA ALA A 41 22.77 -9.37 21.71
C ALA A 41 23.43 -8.21 22.49
N GLY A 42 23.08 -6.94 22.22
CA GLY A 42 23.67 -5.76 22.85
C GLY A 42 25.15 -5.51 22.47
N ILE A 43 25.57 -5.93 21.28
CA ILE A 43 26.96 -5.95 20.81
C ILE A 43 27.25 -4.75 19.90
N GLU A 44 27.67 -3.63 20.49
CA GLU A 44 28.19 -2.51 19.72
C GLU A 44 29.56 -2.84 19.10
N THR A 45 29.67 -2.78 17.76
CA THR A 45 30.93 -3.00 17.03
C THR A 45 31.52 -1.70 16.47
N GLY A 46 32.84 -1.51 16.57
CA GLY A 46 33.50 -0.37 15.93
C GLY A 46 34.73 0.19 16.65
N ARG A 47 35.19 1.36 16.16
CA ARG A 47 36.42 2.00 16.65
C ARG A 47 36.19 2.67 18.01
N GLY A 48 36.55 1.97 19.09
CA GLY A 48 36.37 2.44 20.46
C GLY A 48 35.12 1.89 21.15
N LYS A 49 34.42 0.95 20.52
CA LYS A 49 33.41 0.09 21.16
C LYS A 49 34.08 -1.18 21.71
N ASP A 50 33.30 -2.00 22.43
CA ASP A 50 33.82 -3.23 23.05
C ASP A 50 34.28 -4.27 22.04
N TYR A 51 33.62 -4.36 20.88
CA TYR A 51 33.93 -5.32 19.82
C TYR A 51 34.44 -4.63 18.55
N LEU A 52 35.29 -5.33 17.80
CA LEU A 52 35.70 -4.94 16.45
C LEU A 52 34.58 -5.23 15.45
N LYS A 53 34.65 -4.64 14.26
CA LYS A 53 33.74 -4.99 13.16
C LYS A 53 33.85 -6.49 12.85
N PRO A 54 32.73 -7.21 12.61
CA PRO A 54 32.77 -8.63 12.28
C PRO A 54 33.60 -8.91 11.02
N ILE A 55 34.28 -10.05 11.00
CA ILE A 55 35.09 -10.51 9.87
C ILE A 55 34.47 -11.81 9.33
N ARG A 56 34.15 -11.84 8.04
CA ARG A 56 33.67 -13.06 7.37
C ARG A 56 34.81 -14.07 7.27
N THR A 57 34.59 -15.29 7.75
CA THR A 57 35.54 -16.42 7.65
C THR A 57 35.01 -17.48 6.68
N ASP A 58 35.80 -18.52 6.44
CA ASP A 58 35.29 -19.73 5.78
C ASP A 58 34.45 -20.55 6.80
N MET A 59 33.53 -21.40 6.31
CA MET A 59 32.72 -22.27 7.16
C MET A 59 33.60 -23.35 7.82
N PRO A 60 33.53 -23.54 9.15
CA PRO A 60 34.25 -24.63 9.81
C PRO A 60 33.53 -25.97 9.61
N VAL A 61 34.25 -26.97 9.10
CA VAL A 61 33.76 -28.35 8.95
C VAL A 61 33.90 -29.06 10.30
N VAL A 62 32.88 -28.94 11.14
CA VAL A 62 32.83 -29.50 12.51
C VAL A 62 31.40 -29.90 12.87
N ASP A 63 31.23 -31.01 13.60
CA ASP A 63 29.91 -31.55 13.98
C ASP A 63 29.17 -30.70 15.04
N ASP A 64 29.89 -29.79 15.73
CA ASP A 64 29.41 -29.05 16.90
C ASP A 64 29.26 -27.54 16.66
N LEU A 65 28.89 -27.18 15.42
CA LEU A 65 28.42 -25.87 15.01
C LEU A 65 27.32 -25.32 15.96
N PRO A 66 27.28 -24.00 16.22
CA PRO A 66 26.22 -23.39 17.00
C PRO A 66 24.92 -23.28 16.18
N GLU A 67 23.82 -22.94 16.85
CA GLU A 67 22.52 -22.70 16.21
C GLU A 67 22.59 -21.60 15.14
N GLU A 68 21.86 -21.79 14.03
CA GLU A 68 21.83 -20.87 12.90
C GLU A 68 21.13 -19.56 13.30
N GLY A 69 21.73 -18.41 12.93
CA GLY A 69 21.18 -17.09 13.25
C GLY A 69 21.41 -16.61 14.69
N VAL A 70 22.14 -17.36 15.53
CA VAL A 70 22.42 -17.00 16.94
C VAL A 70 23.88 -16.57 17.13
N VAL A 71 24.12 -15.53 17.94
CA VAL A 71 25.48 -15.14 18.34
C VAL A 71 26.01 -16.06 19.44
N CYS A 72 27.02 -16.86 19.13
CA CYS A 72 27.57 -17.87 20.04
C CYS A 72 28.96 -17.49 20.60
N PHE A 73 29.08 -17.46 21.93
CA PHE A 73 30.34 -17.25 22.66
C PHE A 73 31.07 -18.57 23.01
N GLU A 74 30.39 -19.72 22.97
CA GLU A 74 30.95 -21.02 23.36
C GLU A 74 31.84 -21.63 22.26
N PHE A 75 31.58 -21.31 20.99
CA PHE A 75 32.38 -21.80 19.86
C PHE A 75 33.86 -21.39 19.99
N CYS A 76 34.12 -20.11 20.33
CA CYS A 76 35.46 -19.55 20.52
C CYS A 76 36.22 -20.13 21.73
N LYS A 77 35.59 -20.96 22.57
CA LYS A 77 36.26 -21.70 23.66
C LYS A 77 36.77 -23.07 23.22
N ARG A 78 36.21 -23.62 22.13
CA ARG A 78 36.59 -24.91 21.51
C ARG A 78 37.48 -24.71 20.28
N TYR A 79 37.26 -23.62 19.54
CA TYR A 79 37.93 -23.32 18.28
C TYR A 79 38.60 -21.94 18.31
N THR A 80 39.71 -21.82 17.60
CA THR A 80 40.44 -20.55 17.43
C THR A 80 40.69 -20.29 15.94
N LEU A 81 40.56 -19.03 15.52
CA LEU A 81 40.79 -18.60 14.15
C LEU A 81 42.31 -18.51 13.87
N ALA A 82 42.76 -19.11 12.77
CA ALA A 82 44.17 -19.12 12.39
C ALA A 82 44.69 -17.75 11.93
N ASP A 83 46.01 -17.63 11.79
CA ASP A 83 46.70 -16.40 11.36
C ASP A 83 46.30 -15.92 9.94
N ASP A 84 45.66 -16.77 9.15
CA ASP A 84 45.06 -16.45 7.84
C ASP A 84 43.73 -15.67 7.93
N GLN A 85 43.16 -15.55 9.14
CA GLN A 85 41.86 -14.93 9.45
C GLN A 85 40.66 -15.54 8.70
N ARG A 86 40.76 -16.82 8.29
CA ARG A 86 39.70 -17.54 7.57
C ARG A 86 39.45 -18.96 8.07
N THR A 87 40.51 -19.68 8.45
CA THR A 87 40.43 -21.10 8.81
C THR A 87 40.36 -21.28 10.32
N TRP A 88 39.37 -22.02 10.81
CA TRP A 88 39.24 -22.38 12.22
C TRP A 88 40.05 -23.64 12.58
N LYS A 89 40.56 -23.71 13.82
CA LYS A 89 41.34 -24.84 14.36
C LYS A 89 40.87 -25.19 15.78
N VAL A 90 40.79 -26.48 16.09
CA VAL A 90 40.51 -26.99 17.45
C VAL A 90 41.58 -26.47 18.42
N ILE A 91 41.16 -25.97 19.59
CA ILE A 91 42.05 -25.61 20.68
C ILE A 91 42.56 -26.91 21.35
N PRO A 92 43.88 -27.17 21.43
CA PRO A 92 44.39 -28.45 21.93
C PRO A 92 43.95 -28.74 23.38
N GLY A 93 43.16 -29.81 23.54
CA GLY A 93 42.62 -30.26 24.82
C GLY A 93 41.12 -30.01 25.05
N ALA A 94 40.41 -29.40 24.11
CA ALA A 94 39.00 -29.00 24.27
C ALA A 94 37.94 -30.00 23.74
N ALA A 95 38.32 -31.21 23.29
CA ALA A 95 37.45 -32.08 22.48
C ALA A 95 37.30 -33.54 22.96
N THR A 96 36.05 -33.99 23.05
CA THR A 96 35.53 -35.37 23.24
C THR A 96 34.05 -35.36 22.84
N GLN A 97 33.48 -36.17 21.94
CA GLN A 97 33.96 -37.18 20.98
C GLN A 97 33.01 -37.10 19.75
N GLY A 98 33.39 -37.40 18.50
CA GLY A 98 34.72 -37.69 17.97
C GLY A 98 34.70 -38.45 16.63
N GLU A 99 35.31 -37.89 15.58
CA GLU A 99 35.58 -38.62 14.32
C GLU A 99 36.74 -39.62 14.47
N THR A 100 36.55 -40.87 14.00
CA THR A 100 37.68 -41.69 13.53
C THR A 100 37.31 -42.53 12.28
N THR A 101 37.97 -42.23 11.16
CA THR A 101 38.01 -43.06 9.93
C THR A 101 39.47 -43.23 9.47
N PRO A 102 39.84 -44.16 8.55
CA PRO A 102 39.11 -45.32 8.01
C PRO A 102 39.33 -46.57 8.93
N SER A 103 39.29 -47.87 8.58
CA SER A 103 39.57 -48.65 7.34
C SER A 103 38.86 -50.03 7.38
N PRO A 104 38.92 -50.89 6.33
CA PRO A 104 37.89 -51.91 6.08
C PRO A 104 38.26 -53.34 6.50
N VAL A 105 37.28 -54.28 6.49
CA VAL A 105 37.36 -55.66 5.90
C VAL A 105 36.05 -56.48 6.09
N VAL A 106 35.42 -56.87 4.97
CA VAL A 106 34.80 -58.20 4.65
C VAL A 106 33.62 -58.81 5.49
N THR A 107 32.40 -58.64 4.93
CA THR A 107 31.27 -59.61 4.72
C THR A 107 30.42 -60.28 5.83
N SER A 108 29.16 -60.49 5.43
CA SER A 108 28.22 -61.63 5.64
C SER A 108 27.34 -61.73 6.91
N ASP A 109 26.02 -61.64 6.65
CA ASP A 109 24.88 -62.46 7.11
C ASP A 109 24.86 -63.09 8.52
N ALA A 110 23.80 -62.84 9.30
CA ALA A 110 22.60 -63.70 9.29
C ALA A 110 21.53 -63.33 10.36
N ASP A 111 20.26 -63.52 9.97
CA ASP A 111 19.05 -63.87 10.75
C ASP A 111 18.47 -63.06 11.94
N LEU A 112 17.14 -63.00 11.88
CA LEU A 112 16.08 -62.62 12.85
C LEU A 112 15.99 -63.68 14.02
N PRO A 113 15.20 -63.52 15.13
CA PRO A 113 13.88 -62.84 15.17
C PRO A 113 13.32 -62.21 16.49
N ALA A 114 12.27 -61.39 16.31
CA ALA A 114 11.02 -61.23 17.09
C ALA A 114 10.96 -61.16 18.65
N ALA A 115 10.70 -59.93 19.16
CA ALA A 115 9.54 -59.50 20.01
C ALA A 115 9.21 -60.20 21.37
N PRO A 116 8.27 -59.70 22.24
CA PRO A 116 7.52 -58.40 22.29
C PRO A 116 7.51 -57.68 23.68
N VAL A 117 6.94 -56.45 23.75
CA VAL A 117 6.47 -55.64 24.94
C VAL A 117 7.45 -55.40 26.14
N THR A 118 7.41 -54.28 26.88
CA THR A 118 6.30 -53.38 27.26
C THR A 118 6.78 -51.91 27.44
N SER A 119 5.85 -50.95 27.45
CA SER A 119 6.06 -49.50 27.48
C SER A 119 6.56 -48.89 28.80
N THR A 120 7.28 -47.76 28.68
CA THR A 120 7.09 -46.53 29.49
C THR A 120 7.55 -45.33 28.67
N ASP A 121 6.72 -44.29 28.58
CA ASP A 121 7.03 -43.05 27.85
C ASP A 121 8.06 -42.17 28.53
N THR A 122 8.89 -41.50 27.73
CA THR A 122 9.26 -40.09 27.97
C THR A 122 9.55 -39.46 26.60
N ALA A 123 8.68 -38.55 26.15
CA ALA A 123 8.76 -38.00 24.80
C ALA A 123 9.94 -37.03 24.64
N VAL A 124 10.59 -37.09 23.48
CA VAL A 124 11.39 -36.01 22.90
C VAL A 124 10.55 -35.42 21.76
N ALA A 125 10.63 -34.12 21.52
CA ALA A 125 9.92 -33.48 20.42
C ALA A 125 10.65 -33.74 19.10
N ASP A 126 10.01 -34.47 18.18
CA ASP A 126 10.49 -34.68 16.81
C ASP A 126 10.14 -33.46 15.93
N ASN A 127 11.02 -33.11 14.99
CA ASN A 127 10.75 -32.12 13.95
C ASN A 127 9.83 -32.72 12.86
N THR A 128 8.54 -32.87 13.18
CA THR A 128 7.51 -33.22 12.19
C THR A 128 7.03 -31.99 11.43
N SER A 129 6.38 -32.21 10.28
CA SER A 129 5.83 -31.12 9.47
C SER A 129 4.66 -31.59 8.61
N LEU A 130 3.66 -30.72 8.42
CA LEU A 130 2.43 -31.04 7.68
C LEU A 130 2.72 -31.41 6.22
N LEU A 131 2.18 -32.55 5.79
CA LEU A 131 2.32 -33.09 4.44
C LEU A 131 1.49 -32.31 3.42
N GLU A 132 0.37 -31.73 3.85
CA GLU A 132 -0.50 -30.89 3.01
C GLU A 132 0.28 -29.70 2.41
N ASN A 133 1.14 -29.11 3.23
CA ASN A 133 2.03 -27.97 2.92
C ASN A 133 3.26 -28.39 2.09
N ARG A 134 3.15 -29.41 1.25
CA ARG A 134 4.21 -29.92 0.37
C ARG A 134 3.73 -29.95 -1.07
N THR A 135 4.65 -29.84 -2.02
CA THR A 135 4.30 -29.86 -3.46
C THR A 135 3.60 -31.18 -3.81
N PRO A 136 2.65 -31.21 -4.77
CA PRO A 136 1.95 -32.45 -5.14
C PRO A 136 2.89 -33.59 -5.54
N ALA A 137 4.07 -33.30 -6.08
CA ALA A 137 5.10 -34.31 -6.34
C ALA A 137 5.64 -34.95 -5.06
N VAL A 138 5.89 -34.16 -4.00
CA VAL A 138 6.32 -34.69 -2.69
C VAL A 138 5.16 -35.40 -1.98
N ARG A 139 3.91 -34.92 -2.08
CA ARG A 139 2.74 -35.61 -1.50
C ARG A 139 2.52 -36.99 -2.13
N PHE A 140 2.48 -37.07 -3.46
CA PHE A 140 2.40 -38.34 -4.19
C PHE A 140 3.60 -39.27 -3.90
N ALA A 141 4.82 -38.73 -3.69
CA ALA A 141 5.97 -39.53 -3.30
C ALA A 141 5.79 -40.16 -1.91
N VAL A 142 5.38 -39.37 -0.90
CA VAL A 142 5.08 -39.88 0.45
C VAL A 142 3.93 -40.89 0.43
N HIS A 143 2.86 -40.64 -0.32
CA HIS A 143 1.74 -41.56 -0.45
C HIS A 143 2.09 -42.86 -1.19
N LEU A 144 3.06 -42.83 -2.11
CA LEU A 144 3.53 -44.04 -2.81
C LEU A 144 4.43 -44.90 -1.90
N LEU A 145 5.36 -44.24 -1.19
CA LEU A 145 6.31 -44.86 -0.25
C LEU A 145 5.65 -45.36 1.05
N GLY A 146 4.56 -44.72 1.48
CA GLY A 146 3.84 -45.05 2.71
C GLY A 146 2.65 -46.00 2.50
N ASP A 147 2.56 -47.04 3.33
CA ASP A 147 1.38 -47.93 3.42
C ASP A 147 0.32 -47.45 4.43
N LYS A 148 0.56 -46.30 5.07
CA LYS A 148 -0.36 -45.65 6.02
C LYS A 148 -0.61 -44.22 5.58
N TYR A 149 -1.79 -43.70 5.93
CA TYR A 149 -2.06 -42.28 5.88
C TYR A 149 -1.16 -41.53 6.87
N LEU A 150 -0.62 -40.40 6.43
CA LEU A 150 0.21 -39.49 7.22
C LEU A 150 -0.30 -38.06 6.97
N SER A 151 -0.69 -37.35 8.03
CA SER A 151 -0.92 -35.89 8.00
C SER A 151 0.38 -35.09 8.13
N GLU A 152 1.38 -35.68 8.79
CA GLU A 152 2.69 -35.11 9.05
C GLU A 152 3.79 -36.08 8.63
N ILE A 153 4.95 -35.52 8.25
CA ILE A 153 6.16 -36.25 7.89
C ILE A 153 7.37 -35.76 8.71
N SER A 154 8.27 -36.68 9.04
CA SER A 154 9.57 -36.35 9.63
C SER A 154 10.54 -35.78 8.58
N GLN A 155 11.64 -35.18 9.05
CA GLN A 155 12.69 -34.64 8.17
C GLN A 155 13.31 -35.71 7.25
N GLU A 156 13.48 -36.95 7.74
CA GLU A 156 14.02 -38.08 6.98
C GLU A 156 13.04 -38.53 5.89
N GLN A 157 11.76 -38.66 6.24
CA GLN A 157 10.69 -38.98 5.29
C GLN A 157 10.58 -37.92 4.19
N GLN A 158 10.73 -36.64 4.56
CA GLN A 158 10.78 -35.53 3.62
C GLN A 158 12.00 -35.61 2.69
N ILE A 159 13.18 -36.00 3.17
CA ILE A 159 14.37 -36.16 2.32
C ILE A 159 14.13 -37.24 1.27
N VAL A 160 13.72 -38.45 1.68
CA VAL A 160 13.49 -39.58 0.76
C VAL A 160 12.38 -39.27 -0.26
N ALA A 161 11.33 -38.56 0.14
CA ALA A 161 10.27 -38.14 -0.77
C ALA A 161 10.73 -37.06 -1.78
N ASN A 162 11.63 -36.16 -1.39
CA ASN A 162 12.23 -35.19 -2.31
C ASN A 162 13.19 -35.87 -3.30
N GLU A 163 13.98 -36.86 -2.86
CA GLU A 163 14.85 -37.64 -3.76
C GLU A 163 14.03 -38.35 -4.83
N LEU A 164 12.94 -39.04 -4.46
CA LEU A 164 12.02 -39.68 -5.40
C LEU A 164 11.32 -38.67 -6.33
N ALA A 165 11.01 -37.46 -5.86
CA ALA A 165 10.40 -36.40 -6.67
C ALA A 165 11.38 -35.74 -7.66
N ILE A 166 12.69 -35.92 -7.49
CA ILE A 166 13.74 -35.36 -8.35
C ILE A 166 14.37 -36.42 -9.26
N ASP A 167 14.25 -37.72 -8.94
CA ASP A 167 14.79 -38.81 -9.76
C ASP A 167 14.06 -38.99 -11.11
N LEU A 168 14.60 -38.34 -12.14
CA LEU A 168 14.19 -38.49 -13.54
C LEU A 168 14.36 -39.92 -14.09
N GLY A 169 15.11 -40.79 -13.39
CA GLY A 169 15.26 -42.21 -13.70
C GLY A 169 14.10 -43.09 -13.21
N HIS A 170 13.31 -42.65 -12.23
CA HIS A 170 12.25 -43.46 -11.63
C HIS A 170 10.98 -43.53 -12.49
N ALA A 171 11.04 -44.33 -13.57
CA ALA A 171 10.06 -44.39 -14.64
C ALA A 171 8.60 -44.53 -14.17
N TYR A 172 8.32 -45.38 -13.17
CA TYR A 172 6.97 -45.54 -12.60
C TYR A 172 6.44 -44.22 -12.01
N PHE A 173 7.26 -43.53 -11.21
CA PHE A 173 6.82 -42.30 -10.53
C PHE A 173 6.71 -41.12 -11.50
N ARG A 174 7.63 -41.02 -12.46
CA ARG A 174 7.52 -40.07 -13.57
C ARG A 174 6.24 -40.28 -14.38
N ASN A 175 5.88 -41.53 -14.69
CA ASN A 175 4.65 -41.84 -15.41
C ASN A 175 3.39 -41.56 -14.56
N LEU A 176 3.46 -41.77 -13.24
CA LEU A 176 2.42 -41.41 -12.28
C LEU A 176 2.19 -39.90 -12.21
N LEU A 177 3.25 -39.10 -12.14
CA LEU A 177 3.16 -37.62 -12.14
C LEU A 177 2.68 -37.06 -13.48
N GLN A 178 3.07 -37.67 -14.61
CA GLN A 178 2.52 -37.33 -15.92
C GLN A 178 1.01 -37.57 -15.95
N ALA A 179 0.56 -38.78 -15.56
CA ALA A 179 -0.86 -39.11 -15.47
C ALA A 179 -1.63 -38.15 -14.54
N LYS A 180 -1.06 -37.80 -13.38
CA LYS A 180 -1.62 -36.81 -12.43
C LYS A 180 -1.73 -35.39 -13.01
N ASN A 181 -1.02 -35.05 -14.07
CA ASN A 181 -1.14 -33.77 -14.76
C ASN A 181 -2.07 -33.82 -15.99
N ASP A 182 -2.37 -35.02 -16.49
CA ASP A 182 -3.29 -35.27 -17.61
C ASP A 182 -4.76 -35.47 -17.16
N VAL A 183 -5.02 -35.38 -15.85
CA VAL A 183 -6.32 -35.63 -15.21
C VAL A 183 -6.87 -34.34 -14.59
N ALA A 184 -8.08 -33.95 -14.99
CA ALA A 184 -8.85 -32.88 -14.36
C ALA A 184 -9.33 -33.29 -12.95
N ASP A 185 -9.75 -32.32 -12.15
CA ASP A 185 -10.44 -32.52 -10.86
C ASP A 185 -9.62 -33.24 -9.76
N ILE A 186 -8.36 -33.58 -10.06
CA ILE A 186 -7.40 -34.20 -9.12
C ILE A 186 -6.77 -33.19 -8.15
N GLY A 187 -6.95 -31.89 -8.40
CA GLY A 187 -6.55 -30.82 -7.49
C GLY A 187 -7.50 -30.65 -6.32
N ASP A 188 -8.76 -31.03 -6.51
CA ASP A 188 -9.87 -30.86 -5.56
C ASP A 188 -10.02 -32.06 -4.60
N LEU A 189 -9.07 -33.01 -4.67
CA LEU A 189 -8.97 -34.13 -3.74
C LEU A 189 -8.29 -33.69 -2.44
N SER A 190 -8.97 -33.86 -1.31
CA SER A 190 -8.35 -33.75 0.01
C SER A 190 -7.21 -34.76 0.19
N LEU A 191 -6.24 -34.46 1.05
CA LEU A 191 -5.04 -35.29 1.28
C LEU A 191 -5.36 -36.77 1.56
N HIS A 192 -6.46 -37.04 2.26
CA HIS A 192 -6.92 -38.40 2.55
C HIS A 192 -7.54 -39.11 1.33
N ALA A 193 -8.15 -38.37 0.39
CA ALA A 193 -8.60 -38.90 -0.88
C ALA A 193 -7.41 -39.12 -1.85
N GLU A 194 -6.44 -38.21 -1.88
CA GLU A 194 -5.17 -38.35 -2.62
C GLU A 194 -4.43 -39.62 -2.18
N TRP A 195 -4.23 -39.83 -0.86
CA TRP A 195 -3.62 -41.04 -0.33
C TRP A 195 -4.38 -42.33 -0.73
N LYS A 196 -5.72 -42.33 -0.65
CA LYS A 196 -6.56 -43.47 -1.05
C LYS A 196 -6.46 -43.78 -2.55
N LEU A 197 -6.42 -42.74 -3.40
CA LEU A 197 -6.20 -42.90 -4.83
C LEU A 197 -4.82 -43.53 -5.10
N VAL A 198 -3.76 -43.07 -4.43
CA VAL A 198 -2.42 -43.65 -4.59
C VAL A 198 -2.34 -45.09 -4.09
N GLN A 199 -3.05 -45.46 -3.00
CA GLN A 199 -3.14 -46.88 -2.61
C GLN A 199 -3.92 -47.71 -3.65
N ALA A 200 -5.03 -47.20 -4.16
CA ALA A 200 -5.79 -47.87 -5.23
C ALA A 200 -4.96 -48.05 -6.51
N ILE A 201 -4.06 -47.11 -6.82
CA ILE A 201 -3.09 -47.23 -7.93
C ILE A 201 -2.04 -48.30 -7.62
N LYS A 202 -1.47 -48.36 -6.40
CA LYS A 202 -0.57 -49.47 -5.98
C LYS A 202 -1.22 -50.84 -6.13
N ASP A 203 -2.53 -50.92 -5.86
CA ASP A 203 -3.36 -52.15 -5.92
C ASP A 203 -3.69 -52.63 -7.35
N VAL A 204 -3.79 -51.71 -8.32
CA VAL A 204 -4.13 -52.00 -9.72
C VAL A 204 -2.91 -52.01 -10.65
N PHE A 205 -1.91 -51.18 -10.36
CA PHE A 205 -0.70 -50.95 -11.17
C PHE A 205 0.56 -51.23 -10.35
N PRO A 206 1.04 -52.50 -10.27
CA PRO A 206 2.20 -52.88 -9.49
C PRO A 206 3.48 -52.12 -9.86
N GLN A 207 4.26 -51.70 -8.85
CA GLN A 207 5.47 -50.88 -9.03
C GLN A 207 6.63 -51.60 -9.75
N ASP A 208 6.58 -52.93 -9.88
CA ASP A 208 7.58 -53.74 -10.59
C ASP A 208 7.48 -53.66 -12.13
N LYS A 209 6.53 -52.87 -12.66
CA LYS A 209 6.18 -52.81 -14.08
C LYS A 209 6.06 -51.37 -14.57
N GLU A 210 6.43 -51.15 -15.83
CA GLU A 210 6.12 -49.91 -16.54
C GLU A 210 4.65 -49.90 -16.97
N HIS A 211 3.95 -48.80 -16.70
CA HIS A 211 2.57 -48.57 -17.11
C HIS A 211 2.46 -47.29 -17.94
N GLU A 212 1.62 -47.32 -18.97
CA GLU A 212 1.34 -46.16 -19.82
C GLU A 212 0.66 -45.04 -19.01
N PRO A 213 1.14 -43.78 -19.06
CA PRO A 213 0.51 -42.66 -18.35
C PRO A 213 -0.98 -42.50 -18.69
N ALA A 214 -1.38 -42.79 -19.94
CA ALA A 214 -2.77 -42.73 -20.38
C ALA A 214 -3.68 -43.80 -19.75
N LEU A 215 -3.14 -44.93 -19.26
CA LEU A 215 -3.91 -45.93 -18.52
C LEU A 215 -4.04 -45.54 -17.03
N LEU A 216 -2.98 -45.00 -16.44
CA LEU A 216 -3.00 -44.44 -15.10
C LEU A 216 -3.99 -43.27 -15.01
N ALA A 217 -3.96 -42.36 -15.98
CA ALA A 217 -4.87 -41.22 -16.08
C ALA A 217 -6.33 -41.66 -16.24
N ALA A 218 -6.61 -42.63 -17.12
CA ALA A 218 -7.96 -43.18 -17.29
C ALA A 218 -8.50 -43.86 -16.01
N PHE A 219 -7.64 -44.53 -15.24
CA PHE A 219 -8.02 -45.07 -13.94
C PHE A 219 -8.27 -43.96 -12.91
N MET A 220 -7.38 -42.97 -12.80
CA MET A 220 -7.54 -41.81 -11.91
C MET A 220 -8.87 -41.08 -12.17
N SER A 221 -9.14 -40.69 -13.42
CA SER A 221 -10.39 -40.03 -13.81
C SER A 221 -11.62 -40.87 -13.47
N GLY A 222 -11.55 -42.19 -13.72
CA GLY A 222 -12.62 -43.12 -13.35
C GLY A 222 -12.81 -43.25 -11.84
N TRP A 223 -11.73 -43.23 -11.06
CA TRP A 223 -11.76 -43.37 -9.60
C TRP A 223 -12.29 -42.12 -8.90
N ILE A 224 -11.94 -40.93 -9.39
CA ILE A 224 -12.50 -39.66 -8.92
C ILE A 224 -14.02 -39.67 -9.10
N ASN A 225 -14.50 -40.04 -10.29
CA ASN A 225 -15.91 -39.97 -10.71
C ASN A 225 -16.74 -41.24 -10.38
N ALA A 226 -16.21 -42.24 -9.69
CA ALA A 226 -16.95 -43.49 -9.39
C ALA A 226 -17.76 -43.41 -8.08
N ASP A 227 -19.06 -43.72 -8.17
CA ASP A 227 -19.95 -43.93 -7.02
C ASP A 227 -19.44 -45.03 -6.07
N ASP A 228 -18.93 -46.14 -6.64
CA ASP A 228 -18.26 -47.21 -5.90
C ASP A 228 -16.82 -47.41 -6.39
N ARG A 229 -15.90 -46.75 -5.67
CA ARG A 229 -14.45 -46.80 -5.90
C ARG A 229 -13.84 -48.18 -5.61
N ASN A 230 -14.48 -49.02 -4.80
CA ASN A 230 -13.99 -50.36 -4.50
C ASN A 230 -14.37 -51.34 -5.61
N GLN A 231 -15.61 -51.27 -6.10
CA GLN A 231 -16.05 -52.06 -7.25
C GLN A 231 -15.24 -51.72 -8.50
N LEU A 232 -14.92 -50.43 -8.72
CA LEU A 232 -14.01 -50.01 -9.80
C LEU A 232 -12.63 -50.67 -9.69
N VAL A 233 -12.01 -50.68 -8.51
CA VAL A 233 -10.70 -51.32 -8.28
C VAL A 233 -10.73 -52.81 -8.63
N GLU A 234 -11.77 -53.54 -8.24
CA GLU A 234 -11.89 -54.98 -8.53
C GLU A 234 -12.26 -55.27 -10.00
N ASP A 235 -13.04 -54.41 -10.68
CA ASP A 235 -13.27 -54.54 -12.12
C ASP A 235 -11.98 -54.28 -12.92
N TRP A 236 -11.16 -53.29 -12.54
CA TRP A 236 -9.84 -53.07 -13.17
C TRP A 236 -8.85 -54.22 -12.87
N LYS A 237 -8.76 -54.71 -11.62
CA LYS A 237 -7.94 -55.89 -11.27
C LYS A 237 -8.36 -57.16 -12.03
N SER A 238 -9.66 -57.33 -12.29
CA SER A 238 -10.19 -58.47 -13.06
C SER A 238 -10.16 -58.28 -14.57
N GLY A 239 -9.65 -57.15 -15.07
CA GLY A 239 -9.48 -56.86 -16.50
C GLY A 239 -10.76 -56.43 -17.22
N LYS A 240 -11.85 -56.12 -16.49
CA LYS A 240 -13.03 -55.47 -17.04
C LYS A 240 -12.78 -53.96 -17.13
N LEU A 241 -12.15 -53.55 -18.21
CA LEU A 241 -12.11 -52.13 -18.57
C LEU A 241 -13.55 -51.61 -18.78
N PRO A 242 -13.92 -50.45 -18.20
CA PRO A 242 -15.15 -49.75 -18.56
C PRO A 242 -15.23 -49.52 -20.07
N ALA A 243 -16.45 -49.40 -20.59
CA ALA A 243 -16.63 -49.02 -21.99
C ALA A 243 -15.98 -47.65 -22.24
N ARG A 244 -15.38 -47.47 -23.44
CA ARG A 244 -14.86 -46.17 -23.87
C ARG A 244 -16.01 -45.21 -24.17
N ASP A 245 -16.55 -44.62 -23.11
CA ASP A 245 -17.06 -43.26 -23.23
C ASP A 245 -15.89 -42.37 -23.69
N LYS A 246 -16.12 -41.68 -24.80
CA LYS A 246 -15.11 -40.81 -25.39
C LYS A 246 -15.11 -39.56 -24.55
N ALA A 247 -14.00 -39.28 -23.85
CA ALA A 247 -13.77 -37.97 -23.27
C ALA A 247 -14.13 -36.88 -24.31
N PRO A 248 -14.86 -35.82 -23.91
CA PRO A 248 -15.26 -34.77 -24.83
C PRO A 248 -14.02 -34.24 -25.55
N LYS A 249 -14.10 -34.11 -26.87
CA LYS A 249 -12.95 -33.63 -27.64
C LYS A 249 -12.80 -32.14 -27.32
N PRO A 250 -11.67 -31.67 -26.76
CA PRO A 250 -11.46 -30.24 -26.56
C PRO A 250 -11.74 -29.48 -27.87
N LEU A 251 -12.69 -28.55 -27.81
CA LEU A 251 -13.22 -27.89 -29.00
C LEU A 251 -12.23 -26.83 -29.46
N TYR A 252 -11.51 -27.08 -30.55
CA TYR A 252 -10.51 -26.14 -31.05
C TYR A 252 -11.10 -25.21 -32.12
N GLU A 253 -11.12 -23.90 -31.86
CA GLU A 253 -11.54 -22.87 -32.81
C GLU A 253 -10.41 -21.85 -33.00
N HIS A 254 -9.94 -21.69 -34.24
CA HIS A 254 -8.83 -20.80 -34.61
C HIS A 254 -7.57 -20.90 -33.71
N GLY A 255 -7.31 -22.07 -33.13
CA GLY A 255 -6.16 -22.33 -32.25
C GLY A 255 -6.38 -22.04 -30.76
N LEU A 256 -7.56 -21.60 -30.33
CA LEU A 256 -7.96 -21.65 -28.93
C LEU A 256 -8.61 -22.99 -28.59
N GLN A 257 -8.38 -23.47 -27.37
CA GLN A 257 -9.16 -24.54 -26.75
C GLN A 257 -10.37 -23.91 -26.06
N ILE A 258 -11.58 -24.30 -26.48
CA ILE A 258 -12.85 -23.74 -26.01
C ILE A 258 -13.56 -24.77 -25.13
N SER A 259 -14.15 -24.30 -24.03
CA SER A 259 -15.03 -25.08 -23.15
C SER A 259 -16.38 -25.29 -23.82
N GLU A 260 -17.00 -26.46 -23.64
CA GLU A 260 -18.36 -26.72 -24.17
C GLU A 260 -19.44 -25.79 -23.55
N HIS A 261 -19.09 -25.05 -22.50
CA HIS A 261 -19.92 -24.04 -21.84
C HIS A 261 -19.55 -22.58 -22.16
N ASP A 262 -18.57 -22.30 -23.03
CA ASP A 262 -18.21 -20.91 -23.37
C ASP A 262 -19.30 -20.24 -24.23
N THR A 263 -19.98 -19.26 -23.62
CA THR A 263 -20.99 -18.40 -24.25
C THR A 263 -20.39 -17.25 -25.09
N GLY A 264 -19.06 -17.15 -25.16
CA GLY A 264 -18.31 -16.15 -25.91
C GLY A 264 -17.65 -15.07 -25.05
N GLY A 265 -17.95 -15.05 -23.74
CA GLY A 265 -17.37 -14.12 -22.77
C GLY A 265 -16.00 -14.52 -22.22
N ALA A 266 -15.52 -15.75 -22.47
CA ALA A 266 -14.27 -16.23 -21.88
C ALA A 266 -13.05 -15.41 -22.35
N HIS A 267 -12.21 -14.98 -21.39
CA HIS A 267 -10.98 -14.23 -21.64
C HIS A 267 -9.76 -15.16 -21.71
N TYR A 268 -9.11 -15.20 -22.87
CA TYR A 268 -7.99 -16.08 -23.17
C TYR A 268 -6.64 -15.34 -23.08
N PRO A 269 -5.63 -15.85 -22.34
CA PRO A 269 -4.36 -15.15 -22.15
C PRO A 269 -3.48 -15.16 -23.40
N VAL A 270 -3.13 -13.97 -23.89
CA VAL A 270 -2.38 -13.76 -25.14
C VAL A 270 -1.02 -14.46 -25.10
N CYS A 271 -0.35 -14.50 -23.95
CA CYS A 271 0.96 -15.15 -23.79
C CYS A 271 0.95 -16.68 -24.01
N LYS A 272 -0.22 -17.34 -23.97
CA LYS A 272 -0.36 -18.78 -24.29
C LYS A 272 -0.63 -19.05 -25.78
N MET A 273 -0.76 -18.01 -26.61
CA MET A 273 -1.16 -18.13 -28.02
C MET A 273 0.03 -18.29 -28.97
N PRO A 274 -0.17 -18.74 -30.23
CA PRO A 274 0.89 -18.74 -31.24
C PRO A 274 1.50 -17.35 -31.45
N PHE A 275 2.82 -17.27 -31.63
CA PHE A 275 3.59 -16.02 -31.75
C PHE A 275 2.96 -14.96 -32.67
N ARG A 276 2.43 -15.37 -33.82
CA ARG A 276 1.74 -14.48 -34.78
C ARG A 276 0.56 -13.76 -34.15
N LYS A 277 -0.29 -14.49 -33.42
CA LYS A 277 -1.42 -13.93 -32.69
C LYS A 277 -0.98 -13.04 -31.53
N GLN A 278 0.12 -13.38 -30.84
CA GLN A 278 0.69 -12.47 -29.82
C GLN A 278 1.11 -11.13 -30.42
N LEU A 279 1.78 -11.15 -31.58
CA LEU A 279 2.24 -9.95 -32.28
C LEU A 279 1.06 -9.11 -32.79
N LEU A 280 0.06 -9.73 -33.43
CA LEU A 280 -1.13 -9.03 -33.92
C LEU A 280 -1.98 -8.46 -32.76
N ALA A 281 -2.11 -9.19 -31.65
CA ALA A 281 -2.82 -8.72 -30.46
C ALA A 281 -2.22 -7.45 -29.83
N GLN A 282 -0.93 -7.13 -30.08
CA GLN A 282 -0.34 -5.85 -29.66
C GLN A 282 -0.31 -4.79 -30.77
N LEU A 283 -0.53 -5.19 -32.03
CA LEU A 283 -0.62 -4.28 -33.17
C LEU A 283 -1.96 -3.54 -33.20
N THR A 284 -3.06 -4.25 -32.93
CA THR A 284 -4.44 -3.76 -33.11
C THR A 284 -4.94 -2.82 -32.00
N VAL A 285 -4.09 -2.46 -31.05
CA VAL A 285 -4.45 -1.68 -29.85
C VAL A 285 -3.38 -0.68 -29.46
N ASP A 286 -3.77 0.46 -28.91
CA ASP A 286 -2.84 1.48 -28.43
C ASP A 286 -2.28 1.20 -27.02
N GLU A 287 -2.86 0.26 -26.29
CA GLU A 287 -2.44 -0.16 -24.94
C GLU A 287 -2.00 -1.63 -24.88
N LEU A 288 -1.39 -2.05 -23.77
CA LEU A 288 -0.83 -3.39 -23.59
C LEU A 288 -1.92 -4.43 -23.33
N ARG A 289 -2.06 -5.42 -24.21
CA ARG A 289 -3.17 -6.38 -24.20
C ARG A 289 -2.75 -7.76 -23.67
N HIS A 290 -3.23 -8.09 -22.47
CA HIS A 290 -2.90 -9.36 -21.78
C HIS A 290 -3.86 -10.52 -22.12
N HIS A 291 -5.13 -10.22 -22.38
CA HIS A 291 -6.18 -11.20 -22.70
C HIS A 291 -6.94 -10.78 -23.97
N ILE A 292 -7.60 -11.72 -24.62
CA ILE A 292 -8.60 -11.47 -25.69
C ILE A 292 -9.81 -12.38 -25.51
N THR A 293 -10.97 -11.90 -25.93
CA THR A 293 -12.20 -12.69 -26.04
C THR A 293 -12.17 -13.62 -27.26
N ARG A 294 -13.16 -14.52 -27.35
CA ARG A 294 -13.35 -15.43 -28.48
C ARG A 294 -13.56 -14.70 -29.83
N SER A 295 -14.32 -13.62 -29.83
CA SER A 295 -14.56 -12.79 -31.02
C SER A 295 -13.28 -12.10 -31.49
N GLU A 296 -12.53 -11.46 -30.58
CA GLU A 296 -11.25 -10.84 -30.90
C GLU A 296 -10.21 -11.85 -31.42
N ASN A 297 -10.24 -13.09 -30.93
CA ASN A 297 -9.41 -14.17 -31.46
C ASN A 297 -9.78 -14.57 -32.90
N ALA A 298 -11.06 -14.45 -33.28
CA ALA A 298 -11.52 -14.65 -34.66
C ALA A 298 -11.12 -13.46 -35.56
N GLU A 299 -11.22 -12.22 -35.07
CA GLU A 299 -10.74 -11.01 -35.77
C GLU A 299 -9.22 -11.06 -36.02
N LEU A 300 -8.42 -11.39 -34.99
CA LEU A 300 -6.98 -11.55 -35.11
C LEU A 300 -6.59 -12.72 -36.04
N HIS A 301 -7.44 -13.75 -36.16
CA HIS A 301 -7.23 -14.82 -37.12
C HIS A 301 -7.60 -14.41 -38.55
N ALA A 302 -8.68 -13.65 -38.74
CA ALA A 302 -9.01 -13.06 -40.03
C ALA A 302 -7.87 -12.14 -40.50
N LEU A 303 -7.29 -11.35 -39.60
CA LEU A 303 -6.14 -10.48 -39.86
C LEU A 303 -4.85 -11.27 -40.15
N GLU A 304 -4.62 -12.41 -39.49
CA GLU A 304 -3.51 -13.34 -39.78
C GLU A 304 -3.64 -13.98 -41.17
N MET A 305 -4.87 -14.31 -41.57
CA MET A 305 -5.20 -14.97 -42.83
C MET A 305 -5.40 -14.01 -44.01
N ASP A 306 -5.49 -12.70 -43.76
CA ASP A 306 -5.56 -11.65 -44.78
C ASP A 306 -4.21 -11.49 -45.48
N THR A 307 -4.05 -12.16 -46.62
CA THR A 307 -2.85 -12.09 -47.47
C THR A 307 -2.75 -10.80 -48.28
N ASP A 308 -3.83 -10.03 -48.40
CA ASP A 308 -3.87 -8.79 -49.17
C ASP A 308 -3.44 -7.58 -48.32
N ASN A 309 -3.57 -7.68 -46.99
CA ASN A 309 -3.00 -6.75 -46.02
C ASN A 309 -1.47 -6.86 -45.95
N GLY A 310 -0.81 -6.27 -46.95
CA GLY A 310 0.64 -6.25 -47.09
C GLY A 310 1.39 -5.64 -45.89
N TYR A 311 0.78 -4.72 -45.13
CA TYR A 311 1.39 -4.19 -43.90
C TYR A 311 1.51 -5.26 -42.81
N VAL A 312 0.43 -6.02 -42.58
CA VAL A 312 0.42 -7.14 -41.63
C VAL A 312 1.34 -8.25 -42.09
N GLN A 313 1.30 -8.63 -43.37
CA GLN A 313 2.15 -9.70 -43.89
C GLN A 313 3.64 -9.32 -43.88
N ASP A 314 4.01 -8.08 -44.20
CA ASP A 314 5.40 -7.60 -44.08
C ASP A 314 5.86 -7.56 -42.62
N LEU A 315 5.01 -7.14 -41.66
CA LEU A 315 5.34 -7.16 -40.23
C LEU A 315 5.50 -8.58 -39.68
N LEU A 316 4.57 -9.49 -40.00
CA LEU A 316 4.66 -10.90 -39.63
C LEU A 316 5.96 -11.50 -40.18
N LEU A 317 6.26 -11.28 -41.47
CA LEU A 317 7.48 -11.77 -42.10
C LEU A 317 8.75 -11.13 -41.51
N ALA A 318 8.73 -9.84 -41.19
CA ALA A 318 9.86 -9.19 -40.52
C ALA A 318 10.11 -9.77 -39.12
N ALA A 319 9.07 -9.92 -38.30
CA ALA A 319 9.16 -10.48 -36.96
C ALA A 319 9.51 -11.98 -36.96
N GLU A 320 9.06 -12.74 -37.97
CA GLU A 320 9.40 -14.15 -38.17
C GLU A 320 10.91 -14.37 -38.43
N ASN A 321 11.60 -13.39 -39.02
CA ASN A 321 13.02 -13.49 -39.39
C ASN A 321 14.01 -13.25 -38.23
N PHE A 322 13.57 -12.71 -37.08
CA PHE A 322 14.44 -12.44 -35.92
C PHE A 322 14.04 -13.29 -34.72
N ALA A 323 14.91 -14.22 -34.32
CA ALA A 323 14.67 -15.11 -33.18
C ALA A 323 14.57 -14.36 -31.85
N GLU A 324 15.22 -13.20 -31.77
CA GLU A 324 15.17 -12.29 -30.63
C GLU A 324 13.77 -11.71 -30.42
N VAL A 325 13.05 -11.36 -31.50
CA VAL A 325 11.67 -10.85 -31.42
C VAL A 325 10.70 -11.95 -30.97
N LYS A 326 10.98 -13.21 -31.34
CA LYS A 326 10.25 -14.40 -30.85
C LYS A 326 10.48 -14.73 -29.38
N ALA A 327 11.52 -14.15 -28.77
CA ALA A 327 11.86 -14.31 -27.36
C ALA A 327 11.42 -13.11 -26.49
N PHE A 328 10.74 -12.11 -27.06
CA PHE A 328 10.16 -11.00 -26.30
C PHE A 328 8.93 -11.44 -25.50
N ASP A 329 8.74 -10.84 -24.32
CA ASP A 329 7.48 -10.92 -23.58
C ASP A 329 6.39 -10.04 -24.23
N THR A 330 5.15 -10.13 -23.74
CA THR A 330 4.02 -9.33 -24.24
C THR A 330 4.31 -7.81 -24.25
N LYS A 331 5.11 -7.32 -23.31
CA LYS A 331 5.43 -5.90 -23.13
C LYS A 331 6.46 -5.42 -24.14
N ASP A 332 7.51 -6.20 -24.41
CA ASP A 332 8.49 -5.87 -25.44
C ASP A 332 7.96 -6.15 -26.86
N LEU A 333 7.02 -7.09 -27.05
CA LEU A 333 6.22 -7.21 -28.29
C LEU A 333 5.34 -5.97 -28.54
N TRP A 334 4.68 -5.44 -27.50
CA TRP A 334 3.94 -4.18 -27.61
C TRP A 334 4.85 -2.98 -27.89
N ARG A 335 6.00 -2.87 -27.21
CA ARG A 335 7.00 -1.83 -27.50
C ARG A 335 7.51 -1.89 -28.94
N TYR A 336 7.74 -3.10 -29.47
CA TYR A 336 8.15 -3.31 -30.86
C TYR A 336 7.06 -2.91 -31.86
N THR A 337 5.82 -3.39 -31.68
CA THR A 337 4.70 -3.04 -32.59
C THR A 337 4.32 -1.55 -32.52
N ASN A 338 4.42 -0.91 -31.36
CA ASN A 338 4.28 0.54 -31.17
C ASN A 338 5.41 1.31 -31.91
N ALA A 339 6.65 0.85 -31.81
CA ALA A 339 7.77 1.42 -32.56
C ALA A 339 7.61 1.28 -34.09
N ILE A 340 7.14 0.12 -34.56
CA ILE A 340 6.81 -0.09 -35.98
C ILE A 340 5.74 0.90 -36.44
N ARG A 341 4.60 1.00 -35.72
CA ARG A 341 3.51 1.95 -36.06
C ARG A 341 3.96 3.42 -36.11
N LYS A 342 4.95 3.80 -35.29
CA LYS A 342 5.54 5.16 -35.27
C LYS A 342 6.48 5.47 -36.44
N VAL A 343 7.16 4.47 -37.00
CA VAL A 343 8.07 4.62 -38.15
C VAL A 343 7.34 4.39 -39.48
N PHE A 344 6.38 3.48 -39.48
CA PHE A 344 5.68 2.96 -40.65
C PHE A 344 4.17 3.11 -40.43
N SER A 345 3.53 4.15 -40.99
CA SER A 345 2.06 4.31 -40.86
C SER A 345 1.31 3.24 -41.65
N MET A 346 0.22 2.72 -41.08
CA MET A 346 -0.56 1.60 -41.64
C MET A 346 -1.25 1.95 -42.97
N ASP A 347 -1.51 3.25 -43.20
CA ASP A 347 -2.15 3.80 -44.41
C ASP A 347 -1.22 3.82 -45.64
N LYS A 348 0.05 3.44 -45.46
CA LYS A 348 1.10 3.53 -46.49
C LYS A 348 1.73 2.16 -46.70
N ARG A 349 1.96 1.81 -47.97
CA ARG A 349 2.78 0.65 -48.33
C ARG A 349 4.26 1.00 -48.16
N HIS A 350 4.96 0.22 -47.34
CA HIS A 350 6.40 0.35 -47.12
C HIS A 350 7.13 -0.77 -47.87
N GLU A 351 8.47 -0.71 -47.87
CA GLU A 351 9.29 -1.81 -48.38
C GLU A 351 9.68 -2.75 -47.24
N LEU A 352 9.37 -4.04 -47.36
CA LEU A 352 9.84 -5.09 -46.45
C LEU A 352 11.35 -5.00 -46.13
N GLY A 353 12.16 -4.59 -47.10
CA GLY A 353 13.60 -4.38 -46.91
C GLY A 353 13.94 -3.29 -45.88
N LEU A 354 13.15 -2.22 -45.81
CA LEU A 354 13.29 -1.17 -44.78
C LEU A 354 12.79 -1.66 -43.42
N LEU A 355 11.71 -2.46 -43.41
CA LEU A 355 11.14 -3.04 -42.19
C LEU A 355 12.13 -4.02 -41.54
N LEU A 356 12.73 -4.92 -42.33
CA LEU A 356 13.79 -5.84 -41.91
C LEU A 356 15.05 -5.09 -41.40
N GLN A 357 15.44 -4.00 -42.05
CA GLN A 357 16.56 -3.15 -41.59
C GLN A 357 16.24 -2.47 -40.26
N PHE A 358 15.05 -1.91 -40.10
CA PHE A 358 14.61 -1.31 -38.84
C PHE A 358 14.58 -2.34 -37.71
N THR A 359 13.91 -3.48 -37.89
CA THR A 359 13.82 -4.53 -36.86
C THR A 359 15.20 -5.04 -36.46
N LYS A 360 16.14 -5.21 -37.42
CA LYS A 360 17.53 -5.55 -37.11
C LYS A 360 18.23 -4.51 -36.24
N ALA A 361 18.11 -3.23 -36.60
CA ALA A 361 18.67 -2.14 -35.80
C ALA A 361 17.99 -2.02 -34.42
N TRP A 362 16.68 -2.26 -34.35
CA TRP A 362 15.86 -2.20 -33.14
C TRP A 362 16.25 -3.25 -32.10
N VAL A 363 16.36 -4.51 -32.55
CA VAL A 363 16.80 -5.64 -31.73
C VAL A 363 18.21 -5.39 -31.19
N ALA A 364 19.13 -4.99 -32.06
CA ALA A 364 20.53 -4.74 -31.71
C ALA A 364 20.77 -3.48 -30.85
N THR A 365 19.82 -2.54 -30.83
CA THR A 365 19.95 -1.30 -30.04
C THR A 365 19.55 -1.55 -28.58
N PRO A 366 20.36 -1.12 -27.58
CA PRO A 366 20.03 -1.22 -26.17
C PRO A 366 18.69 -0.55 -25.84
N TYR A 367 17.96 -1.12 -24.88
CA TYR A 367 16.63 -0.65 -24.44
C TYR A 367 16.50 0.89 -24.36
N ILE A 368 17.47 1.54 -23.73
CA ILE A 368 17.44 2.99 -23.43
C ILE A 368 17.64 3.86 -24.70
N ASP A 369 18.29 3.32 -25.72
CA ASP A 369 18.58 4.00 -27.00
C ASP A 369 17.51 3.74 -28.08
N ARG A 370 16.67 2.71 -27.91
CA ARG A 370 15.57 2.39 -28.84
C ARG A 370 14.64 3.59 -29.08
N GLY A 371 14.35 4.38 -28.05
CA GLY A 371 13.56 5.62 -28.19
C GLY A 371 14.15 6.65 -29.17
N ILE A 372 15.48 6.76 -29.26
CA ILE A 372 16.16 7.61 -30.25
C ILE A 372 16.04 7.00 -31.65
N LEU A 373 16.29 5.68 -31.77
CA LEU A 373 16.26 4.99 -33.05
C LEU A 373 14.90 5.11 -33.76
N THR A 374 13.77 5.00 -33.04
CA THR A 374 12.44 5.24 -33.61
C THR A 374 12.29 6.67 -34.11
N ARG A 375 12.78 7.68 -33.37
CA ARG A 375 12.65 9.08 -33.78
C ARG A 375 13.42 9.37 -35.06
N GLU A 376 14.67 8.93 -35.14
CA GLU A 376 15.49 9.10 -36.33
C GLU A 376 14.84 8.40 -37.53
N TRP A 377 14.36 7.17 -37.38
CA TRP A 377 13.68 6.47 -38.46
C TRP A 377 12.33 7.11 -38.85
N ALA A 378 11.54 7.62 -37.89
CA ALA A 378 10.31 8.36 -38.19
C ALA A 378 10.60 9.70 -38.92
N ALA A 379 11.71 10.37 -38.59
CA ALA A 379 12.18 11.58 -39.27
C ALA A 379 12.80 11.31 -40.66
N GLY A 380 12.99 10.05 -41.05
CA GLY A 380 13.58 9.64 -42.33
C GLY A 380 15.06 9.23 -42.25
N ASN A 381 15.73 9.46 -41.12
CA ASN A 381 17.14 9.13 -40.91
C ASN A 381 17.32 7.62 -40.65
N ARG A 382 17.67 6.87 -41.71
CA ARG A 382 17.86 5.41 -41.70
C ARG A 382 19.17 4.98 -41.03
N ILE A 383 19.35 5.30 -39.73
CA ILE A 383 20.56 4.98 -38.97
C ILE A 383 20.61 3.50 -38.56
N ASN A 384 21.80 2.89 -38.56
CA ASN A 384 22.01 1.49 -38.17
C ASN A 384 22.38 1.30 -36.68
N HIS A 385 22.83 2.38 -36.02
CA HIS A 385 23.20 2.40 -34.60
C HIS A 385 23.06 3.84 -34.09
N VAL A 386 22.61 4.02 -32.85
CA VAL A 386 22.56 5.34 -32.20
C VAL A 386 23.97 5.77 -31.83
N GLN A 387 24.50 6.80 -32.48
CA GLN A 387 25.77 7.42 -32.06
C GLN A 387 25.50 8.57 -31.10
N ARG A 388 26.10 8.50 -29.92
CA ARG A 388 26.17 9.59 -28.94
C ARG A 388 27.48 10.34 -29.19
N THR A 389 27.46 11.67 -29.11
CA THR A 389 28.66 12.49 -29.35
C THR A 389 29.58 12.44 -28.15
N ASP A 390 30.83 12.03 -28.32
CA ASP A 390 31.81 11.98 -27.23
C ASP A 390 32.01 13.35 -26.58
N ALA A 391 31.83 13.40 -25.26
CA ALA A 391 31.94 14.60 -24.43
C ALA A 391 33.35 15.23 -24.53
N GLY A 392 33.46 16.29 -25.34
CA GLY A 392 34.72 16.99 -25.63
C GLY A 392 34.88 17.45 -27.09
N THR A 393 33.98 17.06 -28.00
CA THR A 393 33.98 17.55 -29.38
C THR A 393 33.32 18.93 -29.47
N ASN A 394 34.15 19.98 -29.44
CA ASN A 394 33.73 21.38 -29.59
C ASN A 394 33.35 21.70 -31.06
N ALA A 395 32.18 21.25 -31.50
CA ALA A 395 31.58 21.72 -32.74
C ALA A 395 31.11 23.17 -32.57
N ASP A 396 31.69 24.11 -33.32
CA ASP A 396 31.30 25.53 -33.30
C ASP A 396 29.89 25.68 -33.88
N GLY A 397 28.91 25.82 -32.99
CA GLY A 397 27.49 25.70 -33.29
C GLY A 397 26.93 26.94 -33.98
N GLY A 398 27.25 27.13 -35.27
CA GLY A 398 26.76 28.21 -36.13
C GLY A 398 25.26 28.18 -36.47
N TYR A 399 24.43 27.70 -35.52
CA TYR A 399 22.97 27.69 -35.60
C TYR A 399 22.40 28.93 -34.91
N VAL A 400 21.30 29.47 -35.43
CA VAL A 400 20.61 30.60 -34.82
C VAL A 400 19.90 30.11 -33.55
N THR A 401 20.40 30.52 -32.38
CA THR A 401 19.78 30.23 -31.08
C THR A 401 19.30 31.50 -30.40
N ASP A 402 18.34 31.36 -29.49
CA ASP A 402 17.70 32.41 -28.68
C ASP A 402 18.62 33.22 -27.72
N ARG A 403 19.94 33.00 -27.77
CA ARG A 403 20.96 33.59 -26.89
C ARG A 403 21.44 34.99 -27.30
N GLY A 404 21.04 35.47 -28.47
CA GLY A 404 21.35 36.81 -28.99
C GLY A 404 22.49 36.85 -30.02
N GLU A 405 22.59 37.97 -30.73
CA GLU A 405 23.53 38.14 -31.84
C GLU A 405 24.99 38.16 -31.34
N GLY A 406 25.80 37.19 -31.80
CA GLY A 406 27.20 37.02 -31.38
C GLY A 406 27.42 36.14 -30.15
N ALA A 407 26.39 35.53 -29.58
CA ALA A 407 26.51 34.59 -28.45
C ALA A 407 26.79 33.15 -28.93
N TYR A 408 28.01 32.65 -28.67
CA TYR A 408 28.43 31.28 -29.02
C TYR A 408 27.99 30.28 -27.94
N HIS A 409 27.34 29.18 -28.35
CA HIS A 409 26.93 28.11 -27.44
C HIS A 409 27.96 26.96 -27.45
N THR A 410 28.72 26.85 -26.37
CA THR A 410 29.72 25.81 -26.09
C THR A 410 29.25 24.88 -24.98
N LEU A 411 29.95 23.75 -24.77
CA LEU A 411 29.66 22.82 -23.68
C LEU A 411 29.79 23.45 -22.27
N ASP A 412 30.57 24.52 -22.13
CA ASP A 412 30.76 25.20 -20.84
C ASP A 412 29.65 26.24 -20.60
N THR A 413 29.11 26.85 -21.65
CA THR A 413 27.85 27.62 -21.56
C THR A 413 26.64 26.72 -21.36
N LEU A 414 26.64 25.51 -21.93
CA LEU A 414 25.62 24.48 -21.67
C LEU A 414 25.61 24.09 -20.20
N ASP A 415 26.77 23.77 -19.61
CA ASP A 415 26.89 23.48 -18.16
C ASP A 415 26.42 24.66 -17.29
N SER A 416 26.68 25.89 -17.73
CA SER A 416 26.21 27.13 -17.07
C SER A 416 24.70 27.29 -17.14
N GLU A 417 24.09 26.97 -18.29
CA GLU A 417 22.63 27.00 -18.48
C GLU A 417 21.93 25.88 -17.71
N ILE A 418 22.50 24.66 -17.65
CA ILE A 418 22.02 23.56 -16.79
C ILE A 418 22.09 23.97 -15.30
N ALA A 419 23.21 24.55 -14.87
CA ALA A 419 23.38 24.96 -13.47
C ALA A 419 22.42 26.10 -13.08
N CYS A 420 22.07 27.00 -14.01
CA CYS A 420 21.03 28.01 -13.79
C CYS A 420 19.63 27.41 -13.82
N ALA A 421 19.35 26.45 -14.69
CA ALA A 421 18.05 25.79 -14.80
C ALA A 421 17.68 24.91 -13.59
N LEU A 422 18.68 24.50 -12.79
CA LEU A 422 18.51 23.78 -11.51
C LEU A 422 18.34 24.69 -10.29
N LEU A 423 18.42 26.02 -10.44
CA LEU A 423 18.18 26.97 -9.37
C LEU A 423 16.72 27.44 -9.36
N PRO A 424 16.20 27.95 -8.23
CA PRO A 424 14.88 28.57 -8.16
C PRO A 424 14.72 29.62 -9.27
N MET A 425 13.68 29.48 -10.08
CA MET A 425 13.50 30.24 -11.33
C MET A 425 12.82 31.60 -11.10
N ASP A 426 13.26 32.34 -10.08
CA ASP A 426 12.76 33.67 -9.70
C ASP A 426 13.37 34.81 -10.55
N PHE A 427 14.00 34.47 -11.68
CA PHE A 427 14.78 35.37 -12.52
C PHE A 427 14.50 35.20 -14.01
N ASN A 428 14.84 36.23 -14.80
CA ASN A 428 14.76 36.18 -16.25
C ASN A 428 15.84 35.24 -16.84
N TYR A 429 15.47 34.07 -17.35
CA TYR A 429 16.40 33.12 -17.99
C TYR A 429 17.16 33.69 -19.20
N ARG A 430 16.64 34.75 -19.84
CA ARG A 430 17.34 35.46 -20.92
C ARG A 430 18.42 36.40 -20.37
N GLU A 431 18.25 36.93 -19.17
CA GLU A 431 19.11 37.93 -18.51
C GLU A 431 19.50 37.46 -17.09
N ILE A 432 20.36 36.45 -17.03
CA ILE A 432 20.72 35.75 -15.79
C ILE A 432 21.38 36.72 -14.77
N PRO A 433 20.80 36.92 -13.57
CA PRO A 433 21.36 37.85 -12.58
C PRO A 433 22.73 37.40 -12.06
N GLY A 434 23.59 38.36 -11.73
CA GLY A 434 24.96 38.09 -11.24
C GLY A 434 25.05 37.34 -9.90
N GLY A 435 23.95 37.21 -9.16
CA GLY A 435 23.83 36.31 -8.01
C GLY A 435 23.66 34.85 -8.44
N ILE A 436 22.67 34.59 -9.30
CA ILE A 436 22.38 33.28 -9.90
C ILE A 436 23.61 32.75 -10.64
N ALA A 437 24.22 33.56 -11.51
CA ALA A 437 25.42 33.17 -12.26
C ALA A 437 26.60 32.77 -11.36
N ARG A 438 26.71 33.36 -10.16
CA ARG A 438 27.73 32.99 -9.17
C ARG A 438 27.43 31.63 -8.54
N ARG A 439 26.19 31.40 -8.11
CA ARG A 439 25.79 30.12 -7.52
C ARG A 439 25.85 28.97 -8.54
N ALA A 440 25.48 29.22 -9.80
CA ALA A 440 25.65 28.28 -10.89
C ALA A 440 27.13 27.90 -11.10
N LYS A 441 28.05 28.89 -11.06
CA LYS A 441 29.49 28.64 -11.13
C LYS A 441 30.01 27.80 -9.97
N GLU A 442 29.52 28.04 -8.74
CA GLU A 442 29.86 27.19 -7.59
C GLU A 442 29.39 25.74 -7.77
N ILE A 443 28.16 25.53 -8.26
CA ILE A 443 27.59 24.20 -8.53
C ILE A 443 28.49 23.41 -9.51
N ILE A 444 28.98 24.07 -10.56
CA ILE A 444 29.92 23.51 -11.55
C ILE A 444 31.29 23.19 -10.92
N GLU A 445 31.85 24.13 -10.14
CA GLU A 445 33.17 23.97 -9.50
C GLU A 445 33.18 22.86 -8.45
N LYS A 446 32.12 22.77 -7.63
CA LYS A 446 31.93 21.73 -6.61
C LYS A 446 31.42 20.40 -7.19
N LYS A 447 30.89 20.42 -8.42
CA LYS A 447 30.26 19.28 -9.13
C LYS A 447 29.08 18.68 -8.37
N GLU A 448 28.21 19.55 -7.86
CA GLU A 448 27.01 19.18 -7.10
C GLU A 448 26.04 18.34 -7.98
N GLU A 449 25.28 17.44 -7.36
CA GLU A 449 24.07 16.87 -7.98
C GLU A 449 22.89 17.82 -7.71
N PRO A 450 21.87 17.91 -8.59
CA PRO A 450 21.63 17.12 -9.81
C PRO A 450 22.50 17.46 -11.02
N TRP A 451 23.25 18.56 -10.98
CA TRP A 451 23.95 19.13 -12.14
C TRP A 451 24.92 18.16 -12.80
N LYS A 452 25.68 17.38 -12.01
CA LYS A 452 26.67 16.44 -12.53
C LYS A 452 26.03 15.29 -13.33
N SER A 453 24.86 14.79 -12.92
CA SER A 453 24.06 13.82 -13.70
C SER A 453 23.53 14.45 -15.00
N TRP A 454 22.96 15.66 -14.94
CA TRP A 454 22.44 16.39 -16.10
C TRP A 454 23.51 16.72 -17.14
N SER A 455 24.62 17.33 -16.72
CA SER A 455 25.78 17.65 -17.57
C SER A 455 26.31 16.39 -18.27
N LYS A 456 26.44 15.27 -17.54
CA LYS A 456 26.88 13.99 -18.12
C LYS A 456 25.93 13.45 -19.19
N ILE A 457 24.61 13.63 -19.07
CA ILE A 457 23.65 13.17 -20.09
C ILE A 457 23.65 14.13 -21.29
N LEU A 458 23.46 15.43 -21.05
CA LEU A 458 23.29 16.41 -22.13
C LEU A 458 24.56 16.63 -22.95
N ARG A 459 25.77 16.59 -22.35
CA ARG A 459 27.04 16.66 -23.09
C ARG A 459 27.25 15.49 -24.08
N ASN A 460 26.53 14.37 -23.92
CA ASN A 460 26.59 13.22 -24.83
C ASN A 460 25.44 13.17 -25.85
N GLN A 461 24.51 14.13 -25.80
CA GLN A 461 23.32 14.12 -26.66
C GLN A 461 23.62 14.71 -28.05
N PRO A 462 23.30 14.01 -29.15
CA PRO A 462 23.54 14.50 -30.50
C PRO A 462 22.90 15.87 -30.74
N GLY A 463 23.68 16.82 -31.25
CA GLY A 463 23.19 18.15 -31.62
C GLY A 463 22.84 19.08 -30.46
N ILE A 464 23.15 18.75 -29.20
CA ILE A 464 22.80 19.58 -28.02
C ILE A 464 23.20 21.06 -28.15
N LEU A 465 24.31 21.36 -28.83
CA LEU A 465 24.79 22.73 -29.03
C LEU A 465 23.91 23.56 -30.00
N ALA A 466 23.06 22.92 -30.81
CA ALA A 466 22.07 23.61 -31.65
C ALA A 466 20.74 23.92 -30.92
N VAL A 467 20.59 23.51 -29.65
CA VAL A 467 19.34 23.65 -28.90
C VAL A 467 19.23 25.02 -28.23
N ASN A 468 18.03 25.61 -28.29
CA ASN A 468 17.71 26.89 -27.64
C ASN A 468 17.83 26.81 -26.11
N ARG A 469 18.22 27.91 -25.46
CA ARG A 469 18.26 28.03 -24.01
C ARG A 469 16.88 27.77 -23.42
N THR A 470 15.81 28.31 -24.00
CA THR A 470 14.44 28.07 -23.54
C THR A 470 14.10 26.57 -23.48
N ALA A 471 14.52 25.78 -24.48
CA ALA A 471 14.30 24.34 -24.50
C ALA A 471 15.13 23.61 -23.42
N ILE A 472 16.39 24.01 -23.18
CA ILE A 472 17.22 23.45 -22.10
C ILE A 472 16.61 23.76 -20.71
N PHE A 473 16.16 25.00 -20.49
CA PHE A 473 15.49 25.39 -19.25
C PHE A 473 14.14 24.69 -19.08
N ASN A 474 13.39 24.43 -20.15
CA ASN A 474 12.19 23.59 -20.09
C ASN A 474 12.55 22.13 -19.72
N LEU A 475 13.60 21.56 -20.33
CA LEU A 475 13.96 20.15 -20.18
C LEU A 475 14.32 19.79 -18.74
N VAL A 476 15.13 20.64 -18.11
CA VAL A 476 15.54 20.49 -16.70
C VAL A 476 14.35 20.69 -15.75
N ARG A 477 13.46 21.65 -16.07
CA ARG A 477 12.40 22.13 -15.17
C ARG A 477 11.11 21.30 -15.20
N ILE A 478 10.81 20.59 -16.29
CA ILE A 478 9.66 19.67 -16.37
C ILE A 478 10.04 18.22 -16.01
N ALA A 479 11.32 17.97 -15.71
CA ALA A 479 11.78 16.66 -15.32
C ALA A 479 11.21 16.24 -13.97
N PRO A 480 10.86 14.95 -13.79
CA PRO A 480 10.56 14.39 -12.47
C PRO A 480 11.64 14.74 -11.44
N GLU A 481 11.21 15.10 -10.24
CA GLU A 481 12.10 15.33 -9.12
C GLU A 481 12.94 14.08 -8.81
N ASN A 482 14.17 14.29 -8.34
CA ASN A 482 15.14 13.23 -8.04
C ASN A 482 15.48 12.25 -9.21
N ILE A 483 15.07 12.54 -10.45
CA ILE A 483 15.37 11.69 -11.62
C ILE A 483 16.87 11.42 -11.81
N HIS A 484 17.73 12.35 -11.37
CA HIS A 484 19.18 12.21 -11.39
C HIS A 484 19.72 10.98 -10.63
N LEU A 485 18.95 10.44 -9.66
CA LEU A 485 19.24 9.21 -8.91
C LEU A 485 19.03 7.93 -9.74
N THR A 486 18.29 7.99 -10.86
CA THR A 486 17.97 6.84 -11.71
C THR A 486 18.48 7.04 -13.15
N PRO A 487 19.79 6.84 -13.41
CA PRO A 487 20.42 7.21 -14.69
C PRO A 487 19.77 6.66 -15.96
N ALA A 488 19.12 5.48 -15.89
CA ALA A 488 18.38 4.91 -17.01
C ALA A 488 17.08 5.68 -17.30
N ALA A 489 16.30 6.01 -16.27
CA ALA A 489 15.06 6.79 -16.41
C ALA A 489 15.35 8.26 -16.75
N HIS A 490 16.40 8.86 -16.18
CA HIS A 490 16.88 10.19 -16.54
C HIS A 490 17.21 10.29 -18.03
N LEU A 491 17.95 9.30 -18.54
CA LEU A 491 18.34 9.22 -19.93
C LEU A 491 17.16 8.89 -20.85
N GLU A 492 16.24 8.03 -20.42
CA GLU A 492 14.99 7.76 -21.14
C GLU A 492 14.09 9.01 -21.21
N PHE A 493 13.95 9.77 -20.12
CA PHE A 493 13.21 11.04 -20.09
C PHE A 493 13.81 12.10 -21.02
N VAL A 494 15.13 12.32 -20.98
CA VAL A 494 15.82 13.26 -21.89
C VAL A 494 15.64 12.81 -23.34
N ASN A 495 15.77 11.51 -23.60
CA ASN A 495 15.53 10.94 -24.92
C ASN A 495 14.09 11.17 -25.38
N GLN A 496 13.07 10.87 -24.55
CA GLN A 496 11.66 11.06 -24.91
C GLN A 496 11.32 12.54 -25.17
N THR A 497 11.79 13.44 -24.30
CA THR A 497 11.39 14.86 -24.28
C THR A 497 12.01 15.70 -25.40
N MET A 498 13.25 15.43 -25.82
CA MET A 498 13.94 16.24 -26.86
C MET A 498 13.43 15.96 -28.29
N THR A 499 12.19 16.34 -28.58
CA THR A 499 11.60 16.33 -29.93
C THR A 499 11.98 17.58 -30.74
N ALA A 500 11.72 17.56 -32.06
CA ALA A 500 11.94 18.73 -32.91
C ALA A 500 11.08 19.94 -32.49
N GLU A 501 9.82 19.68 -32.10
CA GLU A 501 8.88 20.69 -31.59
C GLU A 501 9.36 21.27 -30.26
N PHE A 502 9.83 20.41 -29.35
CA PHE A 502 10.37 20.81 -28.06
C PHE A 502 11.63 21.67 -28.20
N ASN A 503 12.55 21.29 -29.08
CA ASN A 503 13.79 22.05 -29.34
C ASN A 503 13.51 23.42 -30.01
N ALA A 504 12.37 23.56 -30.68
CA ALA A 504 11.87 24.81 -31.26
C ALA A 504 11.10 25.71 -30.27
N ALA A 505 10.90 25.29 -29.01
CA ALA A 505 10.15 26.05 -28.03
C ALA A 505 10.77 27.44 -27.73
N THR A 506 9.98 28.49 -27.94
CA THR A 506 10.39 29.90 -27.71
C THR A 506 9.99 30.43 -26.33
N GLU A 507 9.11 29.73 -25.61
CA GLU A 507 8.56 30.12 -24.30
C GLU A 507 8.77 29.04 -23.23
N LEU A 508 8.74 29.45 -21.96
CA LEU A 508 8.78 28.51 -20.84
C LEU A 508 7.40 27.88 -20.64
N MET A 509 7.32 26.56 -20.69
CA MET A 509 6.07 25.82 -20.49
C MET A 509 5.55 25.93 -19.03
N PRO A 510 4.29 25.59 -18.74
CA PRO A 510 3.84 25.37 -17.36
C PRO A 510 4.73 24.37 -16.63
N LEU A 511 4.86 24.52 -15.31
CA LEU A 511 5.42 23.45 -14.47
C LEU A 511 4.42 22.29 -14.42
N PRO A 512 4.86 21.02 -14.59
CA PRO A 512 4.11 19.88 -14.06
C PRO A 512 3.92 20.09 -12.55
N VAL A 513 2.78 19.71 -11.99
CA VAL A 513 2.54 19.76 -10.54
C VAL A 513 3.23 18.55 -9.91
N PRO A 514 4.32 18.70 -9.14
CA PRO A 514 5.07 17.55 -8.62
C PRO A 514 4.44 17.01 -7.33
N THR A 515 4.72 15.74 -7.03
CA THR A 515 4.32 15.08 -5.78
C THR A 515 5.56 14.38 -5.22
N VAL A 516 6.24 15.00 -4.23
CA VAL A 516 7.49 14.47 -3.66
C VAL A 516 7.59 14.72 -2.15
N GLU A 517 8.13 13.71 -1.47
CA GLU A 517 8.52 13.67 -0.05
C GLU A 517 9.99 14.12 0.10
N LEU A 518 10.37 14.68 1.26
CA LEU A 518 11.75 15.09 1.54
C LEU A 518 12.36 14.28 2.69
N GLU A 519 13.46 13.59 2.42
CA GLU A 519 14.36 13.05 3.45
C GLU A 519 15.18 14.20 4.09
N VAL A 520 15.44 14.12 5.40
CA VAL A 520 16.14 15.17 6.17
C VAL A 520 17.39 14.59 6.86
N PRO A 521 18.56 15.27 6.84
CA PRO A 521 19.76 14.81 7.55
C PRO A 521 19.65 14.86 9.08
N ALA A 522 20.57 14.15 9.75
CA ALA A 522 20.54 13.92 11.21
C ALA A 522 20.62 15.20 12.07
N ALA A 523 19.96 15.16 13.23
CA ALA A 523 19.71 16.29 14.11
C ALA A 523 20.92 16.76 14.95
N GLN A 524 20.84 18.01 15.39
CA GLN A 524 21.51 18.52 16.60
C GLN A 524 20.47 19.18 17.52
N SER A 525 20.59 18.97 18.82
CA SER A 525 19.68 19.50 19.85
C SER A 525 19.93 20.98 20.13
N GLY A 526 18.90 21.82 20.05
CA GLY A 526 18.96 23.23 20.44
C GLY A 526 19.32 23.42 21.93
N SER A 527 20.09 24.46 22.22
CA SER A 527 20.52 24.81 23.57
C SER A 527 19.73 26.03 24.05
N GLY A 528 18.79 25.81 24.96
CA GLY A 528 17.71 26.75 25.29
C GLY A 528 18.12 28.23 25.36
N GLY A 529 17.74 28.97 24.32
CA GLY A 529 17.73 30.42 24.30
C GLY A 529 16.63 30.99 25.19
N LYS A 530 16.63 32.32 25.32
CA LYS A 530 15.48 33.03 25.88
C LYS A 530 14.54 33.41 24.75
N THR A 531 13.23 33.40 25.04
CA THR A 531 12.19 33.82 24.10
C THR A 531 11.20 34.77 24.78
N ASP A 532 10.38 35.48 24.01
CA ASP A 532 9.30 36.37 24.46
C ASP A 532 8.18 35.69 25.27
N ARG A 533 8.27 34.38 25.48
CA ARG A 533 7.27 33.58 26.21
C ARG A 533 7.39 33.81 27.72
N ASN A 534 6.25 33.66 28.41
CA ASN A 534 6.16 33.77 29.86
C ASN A 534 7.17 32.81 30.56
N PRO A 535 7.94 33.23 31.58
CA PRO A 535 8.92 32.38 32.28
C PRO A 535 8.39 31.05 32.86
N ASN A 536 7.07 30.92 33.06
CA ASN A 536 6.43 29.67 33.50
C ASN A 536 6.07 28.71 32.35
N TYR A 537 6.29 29.12 31.09
CA TYR A 537 6.03 28.33 29.89
C TYR A 537 7.22 27.40 29.59
N LYS A 538 6.96 26.12 29.34
CA LYS A 538 7.99 25.18 28.91
C LYS A 538 8.22 25.31 27.39
N PRO A 539 9.46 25.51 26.91
CA PRO A 539 9.79 25.40 25.50
C PRO A 539 9.84 23.91 25.11
N ASP A 540 8.66 23.31 24.94
CA ASP A 540 8.47 21.96 24.41
C ASP A 540 7.56 21.99 23.17
N PHE A 541 7.52 20.86 22.44
CA PHE A 541 6.77 20.78 21.19
C PHE A 541 5.24 20.78 21.38
N ASP A 542 4.74 20.42 22.57
CA ASP A 542 3.32 20.44 22.90
C ASP A 542 2.83 21.88 23.14
N GLY A 543 3.72 22.71 23.70
CA GLY A 543 3.61 24.16 23.68
C GLY A 543 3.61 24.70 22.25
N LEU A 544 4.64 24.38 21.44
CA LEU A 544 4.75 24.85 20.05
C LEU A 544 3.49 24.54 19.22
N ASP A 545 2.97 23.32 19.29
CA ASP A 545 1.73 22.95 18.60
C ASP A 545 0.54 23.80 19.04
N THR A 546 0.46 24.12 20.34
CA THR A 546 -0.59 25.01 20.86
C THR A 546 -0.45 26.43 20.28
N GLU A 547 0.76 26.94 20.10
CA GLU A 547 1.03 28.23 19.44
C GLU A 547 0.70 28.21 17.94
N ILE A 548 1.03 27.12 17.23
CA ILE A 548 0.71 26.95 15.81
C ILE A 548 -0.81 26.89 15.60
N ALA A 549 -1.52 26.09 16.40
CA ALA A 549 -2.98 25.98 16.34
C ALA A 549 -3.66 27.33 16.62
N LEU A 550 -3.17 28.10 17.59
CA LEU A 550 -3.63 29.47 17.84
C LEU A 550 -3.37 30.41 16.65
N ALA A 551 -2.20 30.32 16.02
CA ALA A 551 -1.84 31.16 14.88
C ALA A 551 -2.72 30.88 13.64
N THR A 552 -3.14 29.63 13.43
CA THR A 552 -4.04 29.24 12.33
C THR A 552 -5.49 29.71 12.50
N LEU A 553 -5.91 30.14 13.69
CA LEU A 553 -7.25 30.71 13.92
C LEU A 553 -7.41 32.06 13.19
N SER A 554 -8.54 32.22 12.51
CA SER A 554 -8.89 33.42 11.74
C SER A 554 -9.28 34.64 12.59
N ALA A 555 -9.35 34.49 13.91
CA ALA A 555 -9.65 35.58 14.85
C ALA A 555 -8.36 36.28 15.30
N ASP A 556 -8.38 37.61 15.35
CA ASP A 556 -7.28 38.41 15.91
C ASP A 556 -7.49 38.55 17.43
N PHE A 557 -6.43 38.39 18.22
CA PHE A 557 -6.47 38.40 19.70
C PHE A 557 -5.08 38.69 20.29
N ASN A 558 -5.00 38.85 21.62
CA ASN A 558 -3.75 39.05 22.31
C ASN A 558 -2.95 37.73 22.39
N ILE A 559 -1.87 37.61 21.61
CA ILE A 559 -1.03 36.41 21.57
C ILE A 559 -0.34 36.06 22.92
N TYR A 560 -0.32 37.00 23.87
CA TYR A 560 0.25 36.80 25.21
C TYR A 560 -0.80 36.56 26.31
N ASP A 561 -2.06 36.92 26.08
CA ASP A 561 -3.20 36.65 26.96
C ASP A 561 -4.37 36.06 26.15
N ILE A 562 -4.47 34.73 26.17
CA ILE A 562 -5.27 33.96 25.22
C ILE A 562 -6.64 33.66 25.85
N PRO A 563 -7.77 34.14 25.28
CA PRO A 563 -9.09 33.87 25.84
C PRO A 563 -9.38 32.37 25.95
N SER A 564 -10.05 31.94 27.02
CA SER A 564 -10.23 30.52 27.34
C SER A 564 -10.95 29.73 26.24
N ASP A 565 -11.87 30.35 25.50
CA ASP A 565 -12.55 29.73 24.34
C ASP A 565 -11.62 29.57 23.13
N VAL A 566 -10.75 30.54 22.89
CA VAL A 566 -9.73 30.51 21.83
C VAL A 566 -8.68 29.45 22.14
N PHE A 567 -8.25 29.34 23.40
CA PHE A 567 -7.36 28.27 23.88
C PHE A 567 -8.00 26.89 23.75
N ARG A 568 -9.30 26.77 24.07
CA ARG A 568 -10.09 25.53 23.90
C ARG A 568 -10.21 25.12 22.44
N GLN A 569 -10.43 26.07 21.52
CA GLN A 569 -10.42 25.82 20.07
C GLN A 569 -9.05 25.36 19.59
N ALA A 570 -7.96 26.02 19.99
CA ALA A 570 -6.61 25.59 19.64
C ALA A 570 -6.28 24.19 20.16
N LYS A 571 -6.64 23.86 21.41
CA LYS A 571 -6.47 22.49 21.94
C LYS A 571 -7.29 21.45 21.19
N ALA A 572 -8.49 21.80 20.70
CA ALA A 572 -9.26 20.90 19.82
C ALA A 572 -8.57 20.68 18.46
N ILE A 573 -7.99 21.73 17.86
CA ILE A 573 -7.23 21.65 16.60
C ILE A 573 -5.99 20.76 16.75
N VAL A 574 -5.21 20.92 17.84
CA VAL A 574 -4.06 20.05 18.14
C VAL A 574 -4.50 18.59 18.33
N ALA A 575 -5.60 18.36 19.05
CA ALA A 575 -6.10 17.00 19.33
C ALA A 575 -6.73 16.32 18.09
N ALA A 576 -7.28 17.09 17.14
CA ALA A 576 -7.79 16.57 15.88
C ALA A 576 -6.68 16.32 14.84
N ASN A 577 -5.58 17.09 14.93
CA ASN A 577 -4.50 17.12 13.94
C ASN A 577 -5.00 17.47 12.52
N ASP A 578 -5.93 18.43 12.45
CA ASP A 578 -6.55 18.90 11.22
C ASP A 578 -5.64 19.87 10.45
N SER A 579 -5.77 19.89 9.12
CA SER A 579 -5.16 20.93 8.28
C SER A 579 -5.88 22.28 8.49
N PRO A 580 -5.19 23.43 8.57
CA PRO A 580 -3.78 23.65 8.21
C PRO A 580 -2.79 23.43 9.36
N PHE A 581 -3.24 23.19 10.59
CA PHE A 581 -2.36 23.04 11.75
C PHE A 581 -1.35 21.91 11.56
N LYS A 582 -1.81 20.77 11.04
CA LYS A 582 -0.97 19.59 10.79
C LYS A 582 0.27 19.91 9.96
N GLU A 583 0.09 20.50 8.77
CA GLU A 583 1.19 20.76 7.84
C GLU A 583 2.16 21.83 8.39
N TRP A 584 1.65 22.81 9.15
CA TRP A 584 2.47 23.78 9.86
C TRP A 584 3.24 23.14 11.03
N SER A 585 2.61 22.28 11.83
CA SER A 585 3.26 21.55 12.93
C SER A 585 4.38 20.65 12.40
N GLU A 586 4.12 19.87 11.36
CA GLU A 586 5.10 18.99 10.73
C GLU A 586 6.31 19.77 10.19
N ALA A 587 6.08 20.86 9.43
CA ALA A 587 7.15 21.67 8.86
C ALA A 587 7.93 22.51 9.90
N LEU A 588 7.28 23.01 10.95
CA LEU A 588 7.93 23.80 12.01
C LEU A 588 8.68 22.88 12.99
N ARG A 589 8.14 21.72 13.37
CA ARG A 589 8.85 20.70 14.16
C ARG A 589 10.11 20.18 13.46
N ALA A 590 10.11 20.15 12.12
CA ALA A 590 11.29 19.82 11.31
C ALA A 590 12.34 20.95 11.20
N THR A 591 12.03 22.17 11.65
CA THR A 591 12.93 23.33 11.55
C THR A 591 13.96 23.33 12.70
N PRO A 592 15.29 23.30 12.44
CA PRO A 592 16.29 23.29 13.51
C PRO A 592 16.22 24.56 14.37
N GLY A 593 16.21 24.39 15.70
CA GLY A 593 16.14 25.49 16.66
C GLY A 593 14.77 26.18 16.76
N ILE A 594 13.69 25.59 16.24
CA ILE A 594 12.36 26.25 16.20
C ILE A 594 11.85 26.73 17.57
N LEU A 595 12.19 26.02 18.65
CA LEU A 595 11.77 26.35 20.02
C LEU A 595 12.48 27.60 20.58
N ASP A 596 13.57 28.05 19.95
CA ASP A 596 14.33 29.23 20.35
C ASP A 596 13.78 30.54 19.72
N TYR A 597 12.87 30.48 18.73
CA TYR A 597 12.25 31.66 18.10
C TYR A 597 11.07 32.23 18.91
N SER A 598 10.78 33.54 18.79
CA SER A 598 9.67 34.17 19.51
C SER A 598 8.29 33.66 19.07
N ARG A 599 7.32 33.66 20.00
CA ARG A 599 5.91 33.40 19.70
C ARG A 599 5.40 34.38 18.63
N ALA A 600 5.78 35.65 18.73
CA ALA A 600 5.39 36.65 17.74
C ALA A 600 5.88 36.29 16.33
N ALA A 601 7.10 35.78 16.17
CA ALA A 601 7.62 35.32 14.88
C ALA A 601 6.83 34.12 14.32
N ILE A 602 6.49 33.12 15.15
CA ILE A 602 5.67 31.97 14.73
C ILE A 602 4.28 32.43 14.25
N PHE A 603 3.62 33.30 15.00
CA PHE A 603 2.31 33.86 14.61
C PHE A 603 2.41 34.70 13.33
N ALA A 604 3.42 35.57 13.21
CA ALA A 604 3.64 36.42 12.05
C ALA A 604 3.88 35.59 10.78
N LEU A 605 4.69 34.55 10.88
CA LEU A 605 5.01 33.63 9.79
C LEU A 605 3.75 32.97 9.23
N ILE A 606 2.91 32.39 10.11
CA ILE A 606 1.69 31.68 9.75
C ILE A 606 0.63 32.67 9.21
N ARG A 607 0.42 33.81 9.87
CA ARG A 607 -0.64 34.78 9.54
C ARG A 607 -0.35 35.70 8.35
N SER A 608 0.91 35.73 7.90
CA SER A 608 1.34 36.39 6.65
C SER A 608 1.37 35.45 5.45
N ALA A 609 1.26 34.14 5.66
CA ALA A 609 1.23 33.18 4.57
C ALA A 609 -0.09 33.27 3.78
N HIS A 610 -0.04 32.89 2.49
CA HIS A 610 -1.26 32.79 1.68
C HIS A 610 -2.18 31.69 2.27
N PRO A 611 -3.53 31.84 2.27
CA PRO A 611 -4.42 30.87 2.91
C PRO A 611 -4.25 29.42 2.41
N GLU A 612 -3.93 29.23 1.13
CA GLU A 612 -3.71 27.90 0.52
C GLU A 612 -2.29 27.34 0.71
N TYR A 613 -1.37 28.08 1.33
CA TYR A 613 0.07 27.79 1.25
C TYR A 613 0.49 26.51 2.00
N TYR A 614 -0.27 26.13 3.03
CA TYR A 614 -0.09 24.87 3.76
C TYR A 614 -0.30 23.63 2.87
N LYS A 615 -1.11 23.74 1.81
CA LYS A 615 -1.40 22.65 0.85
C LYS A 615 -0.23 22.33 -0.08
N GLN A 616 0.93 22.97 0.11
CA GLN A 616 2.13 22.81 -0.72
C GLN A 616 3.37 22.62 0.19
N PRO A 617 3.55 21.46 0.87
CA PRO A 617 4.55 21.30 1.92
C PRO A 617 6.00 21.67 1.54
N GLY A 618 6.45 21.32 0.34
CA GLY A 618 7.78 21.72 -0.15
C GLY A 618 7.96 23.24 -0.30
N ARG A 619 6.88 23.97 -0.62
CA ARG A 619 6.89 25.45 -0.60
C ARG A 619 6.77 26.00 0.82
N LEU A 620 6.00 25.35 1.69
CA LEU A 620 5.83 25.72 3.10
C LEU A 620 7.18 25.77 3.81
N VAL A 621 8.00 24.72 3.70
CA VAL A 621 9.37 24.67 4.23
C VAL A 621 10.25 25.78 3.63
N GLY A 622 10.19 25.99 2.31
CA GLY A 622 10.92 27.08 1.65
C GLY A 622 10.52 28.48 2.14
N TYR A 623 9.25 28.69 2.46
CA TYR A 623 8.73 29.94 3.03
C TYR A 623 9.12 30.12 4.50
N ILE A 624 9.10 29.05 5.30
CA ILE A 624 9.60 29.06 6.68
C ILE A 624 11.06 29.54 6.68
N HIS A 625 11.94 28.90 5.89
CA HIS A 625 13.35 29.28 5.78
C HIS A 625 13.58 30.70 5.21
N ALA A 626 12.64 31.25 4.43
CA ALA A 626 12.77 32.58 3.82
C ALA A 626 12.22 33.73 4.68
N ASN A 627 11.30 33.46 5.62
CA ASN A 627 10.58 34.48 6.38
C ASN A 627 10.79 34.39 7.90
N LEU A 628 11.26 33.23 8.42
CA LEU A 628 11.66 33.09 9.83
C LEU A 628 13.09 33.65 10.03
N THR A 629 13.24 34.97 9.87
CA THR A 629 14.53 35.69 9.87
C THR A 629 14.75 36.55 11.11
N GLU A 630 14.05 36.26 12.21
CA GLU A 630 14.22 36.96 13.49
C GLU A 630 15.61 36.67 14.09
N THR A 631 16.22 37.69 14.72
CA THR A 631 17.55 37.57 15.36
C THR A 631 17.58 37.98 16.84
N ASP A 632 16.46 38.50 17.36
CA ASP A 632 16.25 38.76 18.79
C ASP A 632 14.91 38.14 19.17
N HIS A 633 14.98 36.99 19.84
CA HIS A 633 13.81 36.19 20.20
C HIS A 633 13.23 36.60 21.57
N GLU A 634 13.95 37.39 22.36
CA GLU A 634 13.51 37.92 23.66
C GLU A 634 12.69 39.22 23.47
N ASN A 635 12.91 39.97 22.38
CA ASN A 635 12.29 41.28 22.12
C ASN A 635 11.76 41.40 20.66
N PRO A 636 10.63 40.76 20.30
CA PRO A 636 10.07 40.84 18.95
C PRO A 636 9.71 42.28 18.55
N THR A 637 9.95 42.62 17.29
CA THR A 637 9.76 44.00 16.79
C THR A 637 8.28 44.35 16.63
N VAL A 638 7.99 45.67 16.62
CA VAL A 638 6.63 46.19 16.37
C VAL A 638 6.06 45.72 15.02
N GLU A 639 6.92 45.50 14.02
CA GLU A 639 6.53 44.99 12.70
C GLU A 639 6.14 43.50 12.77
N VAL A 640 6.89 42.69 13.53
CA VAL A 640 6.56 41.27 13.77
C VAL A 640 5.26 41.14 14.60
N LEU A 641 5.08 41.97 15.64
CA LEU A 641 3.84 42.00 16.43
C LEU A 641 2.60 42.40 15.59
N ALA A 642 2.77 43.35 14.65
CA ALA A 642 1.71 43.72 13.72
C ALA A 642 1.39 42.58 12.72
N ALA A 643 2.41 41.92 12.17
CA ALA A 643 2.24 40.77 11.27
C ALA A 643 1.61 39.54 11.98
N ALA A 644 1.93 39.33 13.26
CA ALA A 644 1.28 38.34 14.13
C ALA A 644 -0.20 38.64 14.41
N ARG A 645 -0.67 39.85 14.08
CA ARG A 645 -1.97 40.40 14.44
C ARG A 645 -2.23 40.30 15.95
N HIS A 646 -1.19 40.55 16.74
CA HIS A 646 -1.35 40.76 18.17
C HIS A 646 -2.24 41.99 18.35
N THR A 647 -3.38 41.82 19.01
CA THR A 647 -4.14 42.95 19.54
C THR A 647 -3.52 43.32 20.89
N PRO A 648 -2.69 44.38 20.99
CA PRO A 648 -2.38 44.93 22.30
C PRO A 648 -3.70 45.40 22.91
N GLU A 649 -3.97 45.03 24.15
CA GLU A 649 -5.25 45.42 24.73
C GLU A 649 -5.40 46.95 24.73
N VAL A 650 -6.57 47.41 24.29
CA VAL A 650 -7.20 48.51 25.01
C VAL A 650 -7.57 47.89 26.36
N SER A 651 -6.61 47.87 27.30
CA SER A 651 -6.78 47.23 28.61
C SER A 651 -8.10 47.71 29.19
N TRP A 652 -8.82 46.81 29.84
CA TRP A 652 -10.08 47.16 30.48
C TRP A 652 -9.85 48.25 31.52
N GLU A 653 -8.66 48.32 32.14
CA GLU A 653 -8.21 49.42 33.00
C GLU A 653 -8.02 50.74 32.23
N LYS A 654 -7.63 50.70 30.95
CA LYS A 654 -7.53 51.87 30.08
C LYS A 654 -8.91 52.33 29.60
N GLU A 655 -9.79 51.43 29.18
CA GLU A 655 -11.16 51.81 28.82
C GLU A 655 -11.96 52.28 30.05
N ILE A 656 -11.72 51.66 31.22
CA ILE A 656 -12.25 52.11 32.51
C ILE A 656 -11.62 53.43 32.93
N ASN A 657 -10.31 53.66 32.75
CA ASN A 657 -9.71 54.97 33.05
C ASN A 657 -10.20 56.06 32.10
N GLU A 658 -10.36 55.80 30.80
CA GLU A 658 -10.91 56.76 29.84
C GLU A 658 -12.39 57.03 30.13
N LYS A 659 -13.17 56.02 30.56
CA LYS A 659 -14.53 56.20 31.09
C LYS A 659 -14.55 56.97 32.41
N ILE A 660 -13.65 56.68 33.36
CA ILE A 660 -13.55 57.39 34.65
C ILE A 660 -13.08 58.83 34.47
N GLU A 661 -12.16 59.11 33.55
CA GLU A 661 -11.73 60.48 33.22
C GLU A 661 -12.83 61.23 32.47
N ALA A 662 -13.55 60.59 31.54
CA ALA A 662 -14.73 61.17 30.89
C ALA A 662 -15.89 61.41 31.87
N GLU A 663 -16.11 60.50 32.83
CA GLU A 663 -17.14 60.60 33.86
C GLU A 663 -16.78 61.66 34.90
N LYS A 664 -15.51 61.76 35.33
CA LYS A 664 -14.99 62.90 36.11
C LYS A 664 -15.17 64.22 35.36
N ALA A 665 -14.84 64.26 34.06
CA ALA A 665 -14.98 65.47 33.24
C ALA A 665 -16.45 65.88 33.06
N ALA A 666 -17.35 64.92 32.91
CA ALA A 666 -18.80 65.16 32.90
C ALA A 666 -19.30 65.64 34.26
N LEU A 667 -18.89 64.99 35.35
CA LEU A 667 -19.27 65.34 36.74
C LEU A 667 -18.73 66.72 37.16
N ALA A 668 -17.61 67.16 36.59
CA ALA A 668 -17.07 68.52 36.76
C ALA A 668 -17.85 69.62 36.01
N SER A 669 -18.90 69.27 35.24
CA SER A 669 -19.58 70.20 34.31
C SER A 669 -21.05 70.54 34.64
N GLN A 670 -21.60 70.06 35.78
CA GLN A 670 -22.97 70.40 36.21
C GLN A 670 -23.03 71.03 37.62
N PRO A 671 -24.05 71.88 37.90
CA PRO A 671 -23.97 72.87 38.98
C PRO A 671 -24.34 72.35 40.38
N GLN A 672 -23.90 73.08 41.40
CA GLN A 672 -24.14 72.77 42.82
C GLN A 672 -25.59 73.03 43.25
N VAL A 673 -26.04 72.27 44.26
CA VAL A 673 -27.29 72.47 45.01
C VAL A 673 -26.99 72.36 46.51
N GLU A 674 -27.64 73.20 47.33
CA GLU A 674 -27.30 73.39 48.74
C GLU A 674 -28.03 72.45 49.72
N ASN A 675 -27.26 71.59 50.40
CA ASN A 675 -27.28 71.35 51.86
C ASN A 675 -28.56 70.82 52.59
N LEU A 676 -28.38 70.42 53.85
CA LEU A 676 -29.35 69.94 54.85
C LEU A 676 -29.92 68.51 54.59
N GLY A 677 -29.77 67.50 55.46
CA GLY A 677 -28.95 67.32 56.66
C GLY A 677 -29.64 66.48 57.76
N GLY A 678 -28.91 65.63 58.51
CA GLY A 678 -29.46 65.05 59.77
C GLY A 678 -29.03 63.66 60.29
N GLY A 679 -27.75 63.45 60.65
CA GLY A 679 -27.30 62.39 61.60
C GLY A 679 -27.25 60.93 61.10
N MET A 680 -26.57 60.00 61.79
CA MET A 680 -25.67 60.10 62.97
C MET A 680 -24.69 58.89 63.03
N PHE A 681 -23.47 59.12 63.55
CA PHE A 681 -22.27 58.25 63.75
C PHE A 681 -22.48 56.72 63.88
N SER A 682 -21.64 55.80 63.34
CA SER A 682 -20.16 55.68 63.20
C SER A 682 -19.40 55.09 64.41
N ILE A 683 -18.67 54.00 64.17
CA ILE A 683 -17.53 53.36 64.91
C ILE A 683 -17.11 52.17 64.00
N GLU A 684 -15.87 51.90 63.54
CA GLU A 684 -14.48 52.24 63.90
C GLU A 684 -13.78 51.21 64.80
N GLY A 685 -12.74 50.56 64.25
CA GLY A 685 -12.06 49.37 64.80
C GLY A 685 -12.22 48.14 63.88
N LEU A 686 -11.17 47.41 63.48
CA LEU A 686 -9.74 47.55 63.79
C LEU A 686 -8.87 47.38 62.53
N MET A 687 -7.77 48.14 62.46
CA MET A 687 -6.61 47.89 61.61
C MET A 687 -5.34 48.03 62.44
N ASN A 688 -4.38 47.10 62.28
CA ASN A 688 -2.97 47.21 62.63
C ASN A 688 -2.27 45.99 61.98
N GLU A 689 -1.55 46.09 60.86
CA GLU A 689 -0.22 46.69 60.64
C GLU A 689 1.00 45.78 60.99
N ASN A 690 1.83 45.57 59.95
CA ASN A 690 3.31 45.59 59.93
C ASN A 690 4.20 44.38 60.35
N GLN A 691 4.70 43.68 59.31
CA GLN A 691 6.15 43.52 58.97
C GLN A 691 6.98 42.34 59.60
N PRO A 692 8.29 42.09 59.28
CA PRO A 692 8.71 40.96 58.40
C PRO A 692 9.86 40.05 58.95
N GLU A 693 10.67 39.43 58.05
CA GLU A 693 11.86 38.54 58.26
C GLU A 693 11.56 37.05 58.61
N LYS A 694 12.40 36.01 58.36
CA LYS A 694 13.58 35.74 57.49
C LYS A 694 13.88 34.22 57.38
N ASP A 695 14.83 33.87 56.51
CA ASP A 695 15.75 32.70 56.51
C ASP A 695 15.26 31.23 56.55
N ASP A 696 15.49 30.57 55.41
CA ASP A 696 16.39 29.40 55.25
C ASP A 696 16.21 28.14 56.13
N ARG A 697 15.65 27.08 55.54
CA ARG A 697 16.38 25.78 55.43
C ARG A 697 15.81 24.77 54.44
N SER A 698 16.73 24.12 53.73
CA SER A 698 16.66 22.73 53.24
C SER A 698 17.83 21.94 53.90
N PRO A 699 18.03 20.61 53.72
CA PRO A 699 17.39 19.67 52.79
C PRO A 699 17.03 18.28 53.42
N VAL A 700 16.96 17.26 52.55
CA VAL A 700 17.13 15.79 52.75
C VAL A 700 15.86 14.94 52.50
N THR A 701 16.10 13.85 51.76
CA THR A 701 15.22 12.80 51.22
C THR A 701 15.01 11.63 52.18
N GLU A 702 13.91 10.88 52.03
CA GLU A 702 13.94 9.42 51.77
C GLU A 702 12.52 8.89 51.43
N GLU A 703 12.42 7.67 50.91
CA GLU A 703 11.19 7.06 50.36
C GLU A 703 10.57 5.97 51.28
N THR A 704 9.46 5.36 50.80
CA THR A 704 8.96 3.98 51.04
C THR A 704 7.79 3.69 52.01
N THR A 705 6.64 3.35 51.39
CA THR A 705 5.77 2.16 51.66
C THR A 705 4.79 2.10 52.85
N SER A 706 3.81 1.19 52.71
CA SER A 706 2.64 0.84 53.56
C SER A 706 1.47 1.86 53.53
N ASP A 707 0.21 1.53 53.20
CA ASP A 707 -0.71 0.40 53.51
C ASP A 707 -1.46 0.58 54.88
N VAL A 708 -2.77 0.30 55.07
CA VAL A 708 -3.79 -0.39 54.23
C VAL A 708 -5.26 -0.12 54.70
N GLN A 709 -6.24 -0.10 53.77
CA GLN A 709 -7.72 -0.36 53.90
C GLN A 709 -8.56 0.38 55.00
N MET A 710 -9.90 0.26 55.16
CA MET A 710 -11.05 -0.53 54.59
C MET A 710 -12.20 0.46 54.24
N GLU A 711 -13.39 0.19 53.68
CA GLU A 711 -14.24 -0.95 53.21
C GLU A 711 -15.20 -0.31 52.14
N GLU A 712 -15.78 -0.88 51.07
CA GLU A 712 -16.51 -2.15 50.78
C GLU A 712 -17.89 -2.29 51.46
N THR A 713 -18.99 -2.60 50.75
CA THR A 713 -19.26 -3.91 50.12
C THR A 713 -20.38 -3.90 49.03
N ASN A 714 -20.43 -4.96 48.21
CA ASN A 714 -21.47 -5.33 47.21
C ASN A 714 -22.48 -6.36 47.84
N PRO A 715 -23.63 -6.77 47.23
CA PRO A 715 -23.66 -7.83 46.19
C PRO A 715 -24.89 -7.80 45.22
N ALA A 716 -25.17 -8.91 44.51
CA ALA A 716 -26.14 -9.07 43.39
C ALA A 716 -27.26 -10.14 43.63
N GLU A 717 -27.84 -10.69 42.54
CA GLU A 717 -28.98 -11.67 42.43
C GLU A 717 -30.41 -11.07 42.63
N GLY A 718 -31.53 -11.59 42.08
CA GLY A 718 -31.77 -12.67 41.10
C GLY A 718 -33.28 -12.92 40.79
N GLU A 719 -33.59 -13.48 39.60
CA GLU A 719 -34.83 -14.16 39.10
C GLU A 719 -36.30 -13.61 39.24
N ALA A 720 -36.97 -13.52 38.07
CA ALA A 720 -38.32 -14.01 37.66
C ALA A 720 -39.65 -13.69 38.43
N GLY A 721 -40.71 -13.35 37.66
CA GLY A 721 -42.13 -13.55 38.08
C GLY A 721 -43.21 -12.63 37.46
N ASN A 722 -44.00 -13.13 36.50
CA ASN A 722 -45.23 -12.48 35.94
C ASN A 722 -46.47 -12.76 36.86
N PRO A 723 -47.58 -11.96 36.88
CA PRO A 723 -48.46 -11.78 35.70
C PRO A 723 -49.31 -10.47 35.57
N VAL A 724 -49.97 -10.37 34.40
CA VAL A 724 -51.00 -9.40 33.91
C VAL A 724 -52.42 -9.83 34.38
N PRO A 725 -53.43 -8.96 34.71
CA PRO A 725 -54.43 -8.40 33.74
C PRO A 725 -55.23 -7.11 34.19
N PRO A 726 -56.36 -6.68 33.56
CA PRO A 726 -56.54 -6.22 32.16
C PRO A 726 -57.44 -4.94 31.98
N GLY A 727 -57.63 -4.51 30.72
CA GLY A 727 -58.90 -3.94 30.20
C GLY A 727 -58.86 -2.49 29.66
N GLU A 728 -59.77 -2.02 28.78
CA GLU A 728 -60.58 -2.66 27.71
C GLU A 728 -61.39 -1.56 26.95
N SER A 729 -61.63 -1.68 25.63
CA SER A 729 -62.62 -0.92 24.81
C SER A 729 -62.39 0.61 24.59
N ALA A 730 -62.89 1.31 23.54
CA ALA A 730 -63.66 0.92 22.33
C ALA A 730 -63.49 1.90 21.12
N ASP A 731 -63.49 1.34 19.91
CA ASP A 731 -64.07 1.76 18.60
C ASP A 731 -64.12 3.21 18.02
N ALA A 732 -63.70 3.28 16.73
CA ALA A 732 -64.19 4.11 15.61
C ALA A 732 -63.92 5.65 15.62
N VAL A 733 -63.95 6.42 14.50
CA VAL A 733 -64.56 6.27 13.15
C VAL A 733 -63.66 6.88 12.05
N ASP A 734 -63.68 6.35 10.81
CA ASP A 734 -63.06 6.92 9.59
C ASP A 734 -64.11 7.68 8.73
N PRO A 735 -63.74 8.79 8.04
CA PRO A 735 -63.89 8.74 6.57
C PRO A 735 -62.87 9.56 5.74
N GLN A 736 -62.22 8.87 4.80
CA GLN A 736 -62.18 9.15 3.35
C GLN A 736 -61.72 10.52 2.76
N THR A 737 -60.68 10.41 1.91
CA THR A 737 -60.49 11.04 0.57
C THR A 737 -60.68 12.55 0.34
N ASP A 738 -59.63 13.20 -0.17
CA ASP A 738 -59.68 13.79 -1.52
C ASP A 738 -58.27 13.93 -2.14
N ALA A 739 -58.17 14.09 -3.47
CA ALA A 739 -56.89 14.17 -4.20
C ALA A 739 -56.87 15.28 -5.26
N VAL A 740 -55.73 15.97 -5.43
CA VAL A 740 -55.51 17.00 -6.46
C VAL A 740 -54.12 16.84 -7.10
N ALA A 741 -54.04 17.06 -8.41
CA ALA A 741 -52.87 16.76 -9.25
C ALA A 741 -52.07 18.01 -9.70
N GLU A 742 -51.07 17.78 -10.54
CA GLU A 742 -50.09 18.74 -11.06
C GLU A 742 -50.68 19.94 -11.82
N THR A 743 -49.84 20.94 -12.12
CA THR A 743 -50.17 22.01 -13.09
C THR A 743 -48.96 22.33 -13.97
N VAL A 744 -49.15 22.22 -15.29
CA VAL A 744 -48.12 22.45 -16.31
C VAL A 744 -47.99 23.93 -16.68
N CYS A 745 -46.77 24.42 -16.87
CA CYS A 745 -46.52 25.74 -17.46
C CYS A 745 -46.47 25.64 -19.00
N THR A 746 -47.19 26.54 -19.69
CA THR A 746 -47.22 26.63 -21.16
C THR A 746 -46.61 27.96 -21.61
N GLY A 747 -45.63 27.95 -22.52
CA GLY A 747 -44.73 29.13 -22.65
C GLY A 747 -44.03 29.42 -23.98
N CYS A 748 -44.09 28.57 -25.02
CA CYS A 748 -43.69 28.99 -26.37
C CYS A 748 -44.37 28.15 -27.47
N GLY A 749 -44.53 28.74 -28.66
CA GLY A 749 -45.08 28.04 -29.82
C GLY A 749 -44.76 28.76 -31.12
N GLY A 750 -44.33 28.00 -32.14
CA GLY A 750 -44.30 28.45 -33.53
C GLY A 750 -42.94 28.84 -34.10
N CYS A 751 -42.06 27.86 -34.34
CA CYS A 751 -41.21 27.85 -35.55
C CYS A 751 -40.87 26.38 -35.93
N PRO A 752 -40.99 25.96 -37.21
CA PRO A 752 -40.88 24.54 -37.56
C PRO A 752 -39.60 24.19 -38.35
N ASP A 753 -38.49 23.86 -37.67
CA ASP A 753 -37.47 22.96 -38.24
C ASP A 753 -36.57 22.31 -37.16
N CYS A 754 -36.92 21.09 -36.75
CA CYS A 754 -36.00 20.12 -36.14
C CYS A 754 -36.59 18.70 -36.24
N GLY A 755 -36.06 17.89 -37.16
CA GLY A 755 -36.53 16.52 -37.39
C GLY A 755 -36.09 15.53 -36.28
N ALA A 756 -36.93 14.55 -35.99
CA ALA A 756 -36.65 13.49 -35.02
C ALA A 756 -35.96 12.27 -35.65
N VAL A 757 -35.20 11.53 -34.83
CA VAL A 757 -34.82 10.13 -35.06
C VAL A 757 -34.98 9.39 -33.72
N ALA A 758 -35.39 8.12 -33.74
CA ALA A 758 -35.81 7.36 -32.56
C ALA A 758 -34.71 6.46 -31.97
N GLY A 759 -34.94 5.98 -30.75
CA GLY A 759 -34.28 4.82 -30.12
C GLY A 759 -35.36 3.90 -29.55
N ASP A 760 -35.15 2.58 -29.60
CA ASP A 760 -36.23 1.59 -29.56
C ASP A 760 -36.74 1.19 -28.17
N ALA A 761 -37.97 0.65 -28.15
CA ALA A 761 -38.66 0.17 -26.96
C ALA A 761 -38.63 -1.36 -26.86
N THR A 762 -37.82 -1.90 -25.95
CA THR A 762 -37.76 -3.35 -25.62
C THR A 762 -37.91 -3.68 -24.13
N TYR A 763 -37.69 -2.73 -23.22
CA TYR A 763 -37.68 -3.00 -21.77
C TYR A 763 -39.07 -3.12 -21.11
N ALA A 764 -40.12 -2.54 -21.70
CA ALA A 764 -41.44 -2.46 -21.05
C ALA A 764 -42.28 -3.75 -21.07
N ALA A 765 -41.78 -4.84 -21.68
CA ALA A 765 -42.56 -6.05 -21.97
C ALA A 765 -42.28 -7.24 -21.03
N MET A 766 -41.24 -7.18 -20.18
CA MET A 766 -40.86 -8.30 -19.31
C MET A 766 -41.38 -8.14 -17.86
N GLU A 767 -41.54 -6.92 -17.35
CA GLU A 767 -42.02 -6.67 -15.99
C GLU A 767 -43.49 -7.04 -15.75
N SER A 768 -44.32 -7.15 -16.81
CA SER A 768 -45.72 -7.57 -16.67
C SER A 768 -45.91 -9.08 -16.55
N GLY A 769 -44.90 -9.90 -16.91
CA GLY A 769 -45.01 -11.36 -16.89
C GLY A 769 -44.75 -11.99 -15.52
N LEU A 770 -43.90 -11.36 -14.70
CA LEU A 770 -43.41 -11.95 -13.44
C LEU A 770 -44.32 -11.71 -12.21
N LYS A 771 -45.50 -11.10 -12.40
CA LYS A 771 -46.36 -10.62 -11.30
C LYS A 771 -47.59 -11.49 -11.00
N GLU A 772 -47.88 -12.52 -11.81
CA GLU A 772 -49.04 -13.40 -11.61
C GLU A 772 -48.69 -14.82 -11.11
N GLU A 773 -47.40 -15.22 -11.08
CA GLU A 773 -46.97 -16.56 -10.61
C GLU A 773 -46.49 -16.62 -9.14
N LEU A 774 -46.57 -15.52 -8.37
CA LEU A 774 -46.00 -15.42 -7.02
C LEU A 774 -47.02 -15.28 -5.86
N GLU A 775 -48.33 -15.34 -6.13
CA GLU A 775 -49.37 -15.25 -5.08
C GLU A 775 -49.89 -16.60 -4.55
N GLU A 776 -49.49 -17.75 -5.12
CA GLU A 776 -49.88 -19.08 -4.62
C GLU A 776 -48.73 -19.84 -3.93
N LEU A 777 -48.49 -19.56 -2.63
CA LEU A 777 -48.15 -20.59 -1.62
C LEU A 777 -48.00 -20.04 -0.18
N GLY A 778 -48.85 -20.54 0.73
CA GLY A 778 -48.58 -20.76 2.17
C GLY A 778 -47.91 -19.65 3.02
N HIS A 779 -48.71 -18.83 3.69
CA HIS A 779 -48.23 -17.88 4.70
C HIS A 779 -48.04 -18.56 6.07
N ASP A 780 -46.79 -18.77 6.51
CA ASP A 780 -46.46 -19.26 7.87
C ASP A 780 -45.96 -18.11 8.77
N THR A 781 -46.79 -17.72 9.74
CA THR A 781 -46.59 -16.51 10.54
C THR A 781 -45.74 -16.76 11.78
N SER A 782 -44.45 -17.06 11.59
CA SER A 782 -43.52 -17.29 12.71
C SER A 782 -42.12 -16.65 12.60
N ASN A 783 -41.80 -15.89 11.54
CA ASN A 783 -40.64 -14.98 11.58
C ASN A 783 -40.72 -13.82 10.58
N THR A 784 -41.11 -12.63 11.01
CA THR A 784 -41.06 -11.41 10.18
C THR A 784 -39.64 -10.84 10.15
N LYS A 785 -38.77 -11.46 9.33
CA LYS A 785 -37.39 -11.02 9.09
C LYS A 785 -37.41 -9.55 8.67
N THR A 786 -36.85 -8.68 9.52
CA THR A 786 -36.86 -7.22 9.27
C THR A 786 -35.82 -6.92 8.20
N MET A 787 -36.26 -6.55 7.00
CA MET A 787 -35.38 -6.23 5.87
C MET A 787 -34.92 -4.77 5.95
N PHE A 788 -33.70 -4.49 5.48
CA PHE A 788 -33.07 -3.17 5.59
C PHE A 788 -32.55 -2.65 4.24
N THR A 789 -32.48 -1.33 4.08
CA THR A 789 -31.94 -0.66 2.88
C THR A 789 -30.54 -0.07 3.06
N HIS A 790 -30.02 0.03 4.29
CA HIS A 790 -28.68 0.57 4.57
C HIS A 790 -27.79 -0.55 5.12
N LEU A 791 -26.59 -0.70 4.54
CA LEU A 791 -25.59 -1.68 4.92
C LEU A 791 -24.28 -0.96 5.24
N MET A 792 -23.79 -1.08 6.46
CA MET A 792 -22.43 -0.67 6.81
C MET A 792 -21.45 -1.77 6.43
N VAL A 793 -20.29 -1.40 5.87
CA VAL A 793 -19.13 -2.27 5.68
C VAL A 793 -17.88 -1.55 6.18
N ASP A 794 -17.02 -2.31 6.85
CA ASP A 794 -15.63 -1.95 7.16
C ASP A 794 -14.73 -3.12 6.73
N LEU A 795 -13.45 -2.86 6.40
CA LEU A 795 -12.54 -3.83 5.79
C LEU A 795 -11.15 -3.79 6.42
N GLU A 796 -10.66 -4.93 6.90
CA GLU A 796 -9.23 -5.08 7.22
C GLU A 796 -8.46 -5.60 6.00
N THR A 797 -7.33 -4.95 5.71
CA THR A 797 -6.66 -5.05 4.39
C THR A 797 -5.14 -5.00 4.48
N MET A 798 -4.46 -5.55 3.47
CA MET A 798 -2.99 -5.58 3.35
C MET A 798 -2.43 -4.52 2.39
N GLY A 799 -3.23 -3.54 1.97
CA GLY A 799 -2.82 -2.45 1.07
C GLY A 799 -3.87 -1.34 1.02
N LYS A 800 -3.52 -0.18 0.46
CA LYS A 800 -4.36 1.04 0.53
C LYS A 800 -5.03 1.43 -0.78
N LYS A 801 -5.12 0.50 -1.73
CA LYS A 801 -5.57 0.74 -3.11
C LYS A 801 -6.54 -0.37 -3.55
N PRO A 802 -7.45 -0.10 -4.50
CA PRO A 802 -8.16 -1.14 -5.24
C PRO A 802 -7.20 -2.24 -5.72
N GLY A 803 -7.59 -3.51 -5.51
CA GLY A 803 -6.72 -4.66 -5.76
C GLY A 803 -5.69 -4.97 -4.65
N ALA A 804 -5.81 -4.36 -3.47
CA ALA A 804 -5.14 -4.84 -2.26
C ALA A 804 -5.84 -6.10 -1.69
N PRO A 805 -5.12 -7.04 -1.05
CA PRO A 805 -5.76 -8.19 -0.41
C PRO A 805 -6.61 -7.75 0.78
N ILE A 806 -7.89 -8.13 0.77
CA ILE A 806 -8.76 -8.09 1.95
C ILE A 806 -8.40 -9.31 2.83
N VAL A 807 -8.36 -9.10 4.14
CA VAL A 807 -8.13 -10.14 5.16
C VAL A 807 -9.29 -10.28 6.15
N SER A 808 -10.18 -9.30 6.30
CA SER A 808 -11.54 -9.55 6.79
C SER A 808 -12.57 -8.54 6.26
N ILE A 809 -13.82 -8.99 6.19
CA ILE A 809 -15.00 -8.16 5.88
C ILE A 809 -15.88 -8.15 7.13
N GLY A 810 -16.26 -6.97 7.62
CA GLY A 810 -17.28 -6.81 8.65
C GLY A 810 -18.44 -5.97 8.12
N ALA A 811 -19.68 -6.42 8.30
CA ALA A 811 -20.84 -5.72 7.77
C ALA A 811 -22.08 -5.80 8.66
N VAL A 812 -22.90 -4.74 8.66
CA VAL A 812 -24.07 -4.58 9.53
C VAL A 812 -25.20 -3.90 8.76
N PHE A 813 -26.34 -4.58 8.57
CA PHE A 813 -27.56 -3.93 8.09
C PHE A 813 -28.15 -3.04 9.19
N PHE A 814 -28.70 -1.87 8.85
CA PHE A 814 -29.28 -0.95 9.83
C PHE A 814 -30.35 -0.02 9.26
N ALA A 815 -31.10 0.63 10.16
CA ALA A 815 -32.10 1.65 9.83
C ALA A 815 -31.74 3.00 10.50
N PRO A 816 -31.04 3.93 9.78
CA PRO A 816 -30.50 5.17 10.37
C PRO A 816 -31.51 6.00 11.18
N SER A 817 -32.74 6.10 10.68
CA SER A 817 -33.86 6.82 11.30
C SER A 817 -34.32 6.26 12.65
N SER A 818 -33.92 5.04 13.01
CA SER A 818 -34.32 4.36 14.26
C SER A 818 -33.15 3.83 15.09
N GLY A 819 -31.94 3.76 14.52
CA GLY A 819 -30.76 3.19 15.19
C GLY A 819 -30.81 1.68 15.39
N LYS A 820 -31.82 0.98 14.87
CA LYS A 820 -31.89 -0.47 14.89
C LYS A 820 -30.88 -1.07 13.93
N THR A 821 -30.03 -1.96 14.45
CA THR A 821 -29.26 -2.94 13.67
C THR A 821 -30.16 -4.07 13.19
N GLY A 822 -29.70 -4.75 12.14
CA GLY A 822 -30.31 -5.93 11.53
C GLY A 822 -29.38 -7.14 11.61
N ALA A 823 -29.30 -7.89 10.51
CA ALA A 823 -28.32 -8.96 10.37
C ALA A 823 -26.89 -8.41 10.28
N GLU A 824 -25.93 -9.23 10.72
CA GLU A 824 -24.51 -8.92 10.78
C GLU A 824 -23.71 -10.01 10.06
N PHE A 825 -22.59 -9.63 9.47
CA PHE A 825 -21.66 -10.51 8.75
C PHE A 825 -20.24 -10.23 9.21
N TYR A 826 -19.45 -11.29 9.42
CA TYR A 826 -18.02 -11.19 9.65
C TYR A 826 -17.35 -12.42 9.06
N GLN A 827 -16.39 -12.21 8.15
CA GLN A 827 -15.61 -13.30 7.58
C GLN A 827 -14.13 -12.91 7.51
N VAL A 828 -13.27 -13.78 8.02
CA VAL A 828 -11.81 -13.68 7.86
C VAL A 828 -11.41 -14.40 6.58
N ILE A 829 -10.64 -13.74 5.74
CA ILE A 829 -10.29 -14.19 4.39
C ILE A 829 -8.82 -14.62 4.35
N ASN A 830 -8.59 -15.79 3.77
CA ASN A 830 -7.25 -16.34 3.61
C ASN A 830 -6.40 -15.43 2.70
N LEU A 831 -5.30 -14.89 3.25
CA LEU A 831 -4.43 -13.94 2.55
C LEU A 831 -3.76 -14.54 1.29
N GLU A 832 -3.39 -15.82 1.32
CA GLU A 832 -2.82 -16.50 0.14
C GLU A 832 -3.87 -16.67 -0.96
N SER A 833 -5.11 -17.01 -0.59
CA SER A 833 -6.26 -17.01 -1.52
C SER A 833 -6.43 -15.63 -2.16
N SER A 834 -6.57 -14.56 -1.38
CA SER A 834 -6.69 -13.19 -1.93
C SER A 834 -5.53 -12.82 -2.86
N MET A 835 -4.29 -13.18 -2.52
CA MET A 835 -3.12 -12.90 -3.37
C MET A 835 -3.05 -13.78 -4.64
N SER A 836 -3.60 -15.00 -4.60
CA SER A 836 -3.65 -15.91 -5.75
C SER A 836 -4.52 -15.41 -6.90
N PHE A 837 -5.61 -14.69 -6.58
CA PHE A 837 -6.44 -13.94 -7.54
C PHE A 837 -5.76 -12.66 -8.05
N GLY A 838 -4.50 -12.41 -7.65
CA GLY A 838 -3.65 -11.34 -8.16
C GLY A 838 -3.63 -10.07 -7.32
N ALA A 839 -4.31 -10.05 -6.16
CA ALA A 839 -4.28 -8.93 -5.24
C ALA A 839 -2.85 -8.68 -4.70
N ARG A 840 -2.48 -7.41 -4.50
CA ARG A 840 -1.09 -7.02 -4.19
C ARG A 840 -0.97 -6.23 -2.88
N PRO A 841 -0.30 -6.77 -1.85
CA PRO A 841 -0.14 -6.06 -0.60
C PRO A 841 0.90 -4.93 -0.70
N ASP A 842 0.67 -3.85 0.03
CA ASP A 842 1.64 -2.77 0.19
C ASP A 842 2.61 -3.11 1.34
N ALA A 843 3.92 -3.03 1.09
CA ALA A 843 4.94 -3.32 2.10
C ALA A 843 4.82 -2.42 3.35
N SER A 844 4.36 -1.18 3.19
CA SER A 844 4.05 -0.26 4.30
C SER A 844 2.91 -0.73 5.19
N THR A 845 1.93 -1.45 4.63
CA THR A 845 0.76 -1.95 5.37
C THR A 845 1.10 -3.26 6.08
N ILE A 846 1.90 -4.14 5.48
CA ILE A 846 2.50 -5.29 6.18
C ILE A 846 3.34 -4.82 7.38
N LEU A 847 4.21 -3.82 7.18
CA LEU A 847 5.03 -3.22 8.26
C LEU A 847 4.22 -2.45 9.31
N TRP A 848 2.96 -2.10 9.02
CA TRP A 848 2.03 -1.53 9.98
C TRP A 848 1.32 -2.63 10.79
N TRP A 849 0.85 -3.70 10.13
CA TRP A 849 0.26 -4.88 10.78
C TRP A 849 1.21 -5.55 11.76
N LEU A 850 2.49 -5.72 11.38
CA LEU A 850 3.50 -6.29 12.27
C LEU A 850 3.69 -5.50 13.58
N LYS A 851 3.32 -4.20 13.61
CA LYS A 851 3.42 -3.33 14.79
C LYS A 851 2.18 -3.32 15.68
N GLN A 852 1.08 -3.96 15.28
CA GLN A 852 -0.15 -4.02 16.09
C GLN A 852 0.01 -4.98 17.28
N SER A 853 -1.03 -5.10 18.11
CA SER A 853 -1.02 -6.02 19.25
C SER A 853 -0.98 -7.50 18.79
N PRO A 854 -0.55 -8.44 19.65
CA PRO A 854 -0.63 -9.87 19.34
C PRO A 854 -2.04 -10.31 18.96
N GLU A 855 -3.07 -9.75 19.58
CA GLU A 855 -4.47 -10.09 19.39
C GLU A 855 -4.95 -9.65 18.00
N ALA A 856 -4.67 -8.38 17.62
CA ALA A 856 -4.98 -7.86 16.29
C ALA A 856 -4.23 -8.61 15.17
N ARG A 857 -2.98 -9.03 15.41
CA ARG A 857 -2.24 -9.88 14.45
C ARG A 857 -2.77 -11.31 14.36
N SER A 858 -3.27 -11.88 15.46
CA SER A 858 -3.91 -13.20 15.44
C SER A 858 -5.26 -13.18 14.72
N ALA A 859 -6.03 -12.09 14.83
CA ALA A 859 -7.34 -11.95 14.18
C ALA A 859 -7.30 -12.00 12.63
N ILE A 860 -6.14 -11.75 12.02
CA ILE A 860 -5.89 -11.84 10.57
C ILE A 860 -5.02 -13.05 10.17
N VAL A 861 -4.59 -13.88 11.13
CA VAL A 861 -3.84 -15.13 10.93
C VAL A 861 -4.46 -16.23 11.78
N VAL A 862 -5.73 -16.53 11.48
CA VAL A 862 -6.50 -17.64 12.07
C VAL A 862 -6.39 -18.85 11.14
N ASP A 863 -6.31 -20.07 11.67
CA ASP A 863 -6.27 -21.28 10.84
C ASP A 863 -7.62 -21.51 10.11
N ASP A 864 -8.73 -21.11 10.76
CA ASP A 864 -10.10 -21.14 10.24
C ASP A 864 -10.35 -19.90 9.33
N THR A 865 -9.82 -19.94 8.11
CA THR A 865 -10.04 -18.90 7.07
C THR A 865 -10.70 -19.42 5.81
N VAL A 866 -11.57 -18.60 5.24
CA VAL A 866 -12.32 -18.88 4.01
C VAL A 866 -11.59 -18.28 2.80
N GLY A 867 -11.72 -18.91 1.62
CA GLY A 867 -11.13 -18.40 0.38
C GLY A 867 -11.78 -17.09 -0.09
N LEU A 868 -11.09 -16.28 -0.90
CA LEU A 868 -11.61 -14.98 -1.33
C LEU A 868 -12.96 -15.11 -2.05
N VAL A 869 -13.08 -16.01 -3.02
CA VAL A 869 -14.32 -16.23 -3.79
C VAL A 869 -15.47 -16.63 -2.86
N GLU A 870 -15.27 -17.65 -2.03
CA GLU A 870 -16.29 -18.16 -1.10
C GLU A 870 -16.71 -17.10 -0.08
N ALA A 871 -15.79 -16.28 0.44
CA ALA A 871 -16.12 -15.19 1.37
C ALA A 871 -16.95 -14.08 0.69
N LEU A 872 -16.71 -13.82 -0.60
CA LEU A 872 -17.51 -12.88 -1.40
C LEU A 872 -18.87 -13.49 -1.77
N GLU A 873 -18.96 -14.78 -2.07
CA GLU A 873 -20.22 -15.50 -2.30
C GLU A 873 -21.11 -15.52 -1.04
N GLN A 874 -20.56 -15.87 0.13
CA GLN A 874 -21.26 -15.78 1.42
C GLN A 874 -21.73 -14.34 1.72
N PHE A 875 -20.97 -13.32 1.28
CA PHE A 875 -21.37 -11.92 1.39
C PHE A 875 -22.48 -11.52 0.39
N LEU A 876 -22.50 -12.10 -0.82
CA LEU A 876 -23.62 -11.95 -1.77
C LEU A 876 -24.91 -12.54 -1.20
N ASP A 877 -24.85 -13.76 -0.67
CA ASP A 877 -25.99 -14.43 -0.04
C ASP A 877 -26.49 -13.64 1.16
N PHE A 878 -25.58 -13.18 2.03
CA PHE A 878 -25.92 -12.28 3.14
C PHE A 878 -26.64 -11.00 2.69
N ILE A 879 -26.23 -10.38 1.58
CA ILE A 879 -26.96 -9.24 0.99
C ILE A 879 -28.33 -9.68 0.49
N ALA A 880 -28.40 -10.73 -0.33
CA ALA A 880 -29.65 -11.20 -0.94
C ALA A 880 -30.71 -11.61 0.11
N GLU A 881 -30.26 -12.20 1.22
CA GLU A 881 -31.10 -12.64 2.32
C GLU A 881 -31.71 -11.52 3.18
N ASN A 882 -31.14 -10.31 3.17
CA ASN A 882 -31.44 -9.25 4.15
C ASN A 882 -31.79 -7.88 3.54
N ALA A 883 -31.50 -7.69 2.25
CA ALA A 883 -31.75 -6.44 1.51
C ALA A 883 -33.24 -6.22 1.19
N ALA A 884 -33.78 -5.10 1.63
CA ALA A 884 -35.15 -4.70 1.30
C ALA A 884 -35.31 -4.33 -0.19
N ASN A 885 -36.03 -5.20 -0.92
CA ASN A 885 -36.27 -5.12 -2.38
C ASN A 885 -35.04 -5.50 -3.24
N GLY A 886 -34.15 -6.36 -2.72
CA GLY A 886 -33.04 -6.95 -3.46
C GLY A 886 -31.73 -6.13 -3.40
N SER A 887 -30.64 -6.71 -3.88
CA SER A 887 -29.28 -6.15 -3.68
C SER A 887 -29.08 -4.77 -4.32
N ARG A 888 -29.69 -4.49 -5.47
CA ARG A 888 -29.52 -3.22 -6.21
C ARG A 888 -30.13 -1.99 -5.53
N THR A 889 -30.95 -2.15 -4.48
CA THR A 889 -31.52 -1.05 -3.69
C THR A 889 -30.71 -0.71 -2.44
N VAL A 890 -29.73 -1.56 -2.06
CA VAL A 890 -28.90 -1.36 -0.87
C VAL A 890 -28.05 -0.11 -1.02
N GLN A 891 -28.09 0.74 0.01
CA GLN A 891 -27.18 1.86 0.20
C GLN A 891 -25.99 1.37 1.04
N LEU A 892 -24.83 1.28 0.40
CA LEU A 892 -23.60 0.78 1.00
C LEU A 892 -22.84 1.92 1.68
N TRP A 893 -22.44 1.74 2.93
CA TRP A 893 -21.72 2.72 3.73
C TRP A 893 -20.30 2.24 4.01
N GLY A 894 -19.33 3.15 3.94
CA GLY A 894 -17.95 2.92 4.33
C GLY A 894 -17.35 4.14 5.04
N ASN A 895 -16.31 3.92 5.84
CA ASN A 895 -15.61 4.93 6.62
C ASN A 895 -14.62 5.73 5.78
N GLY A 896 -15.13 6.36 4.73
CA GLY A 896 -14.38 6.74 3.55
C GLY A 896 -14.80 5.83 2.41
N SER A 897 -15.99 6.08 1.87
CA SER A 897 -16.63 5.27 0.81
C SER A 897 -15.72 4.96 -0.39
N SER A 898 -14.85 5.90 -0.77
CA SER A 898 -13.84 5.70 -1.82
C SER A 898 -12.70 4.74 -1.46
N PHE A 899 -12.67 4.24 -0.23
CA PHE A 899 -11.77 3.19 0.27
C PHE A 899 -12.55 1.87 0.38
N ASP A 900 -13.45 1.72 1.36
CA ASP A 900 -14.07 0.43 1.67
C ASP A 900 -14.89 -0.13 0.49
N CYS A 901 -15.74 0.71 -0.11
CA CYS A 901 -16.58 0.28 -1.24
C CYS A 901 -15.70 -0.02 -2.48
N SER A 902 -14.67 0.80 -2.74
CA SER A 902 -13.76 0.62 -3.88
C SER A 902 -12.84 -0.60 -3.75
N LEU A 903 -12.40 -0.94 -2.54
CA LEU A 903 -11.57 -2.13 -2.30
C LEU A 903 -12.42 -3.40 -2.37
N LEU A 904 -13.67 -3.35 -1.89
CA LEU A 904 -14.62 -4.45 -2.03
C LEU A 904 -15.00 -4.67 -3.51
N GLU A 905 -15.38 -3.63 -4.24
CA GLU A 905 -15.70 -3.69 -5.68
C GLU A 905 -14.52 -4.28 -6.48
N ALA A 906 -13.29 -3.87 -6.20
CA ALA A 906 -12.09 -4.44 -6.83
C ALA A 906 -11.77 -5.88 -6.39
N ALA A 907 -12.15 -6.31 -5.19
CA ALA A 907 -12.02 -7.71 -4.79
C ALA A 907 -13.03 -8.61 -5.53
N PHE A 908 -14.23 -8.11 -5.78
CA PHE A 908 -15.22 -8.73 -6.67
C PHE A 908 -14.72 -8.81 -8.13
N GLU A 909 -14.10 -7.74 -8.66
CA GLU A 909 -13.44 -7.77 -9.98
C GLU A 909 -12.32 -8.82 -10.07
N LEU A 910 -11.47 -8.96 -9.03
CA LEU A 910 -10.40 -9.97 -9.00
C LEU A 910 -10.94 -11.41 -8.88
N ALA A 911 -12.14 -11.60 -8.33
CA ALA A 911 -12.83 -12.88 -8.24
C ALA A 911 -13.61 -13.27 -9.51
N ASP A 912 -13.70 -12.39 -10.52
CA ASP A 912 -14.58 -12.50 -11.69
C ASP A 912 -16.09 -12.56 -11.33
N THR A 913 -16.45 -12.01 -10.16
CA THR A 913 -17.81 -12.06 -9.61
C THR A 913 -18.48 -10.68 -9.70
N PRO A 914 -19.66 -10.53 -10.34
CA PRO A 914 -20.31 -9.22 -10.49
C PRO A 914 -20.72 -8.57 -9.16
N PHE A 915 -20.19 -7.37 -8.88
CA PHE A 915 -20.58 -6.61 -7.68
C PHE A 915 -22.05 -6.16 -7.75
N PRO A 916 -22.88 -6.42 -6.72
CA PRO A 916 -24.34 -6.33 -6.87
C PRO A 916 -24.91 -4.93 -6.55
N ILE A 917 -24.12 -4.05 -5.92
CA ILE A 917 -24.54 -2.71 -5.50
C ILE A 917 -23.99 -1.67 -6.48
N PRO A 918 -24.83 -0.87 -7.16
CA PRO A 918 -24.34 0.18 -8.05
C PRO A 918 -23.63 1.33 -7.30
N HIS A 919 -22.55 1.86 -7.88
CA HIS A 919 -21.72 2.93 -7.27
C HIS A 919 -22.49 4.19 -6.82
N TRP A 920 -23.63 4.53 -7.47
CA TRP A 920 -24.46 5.67 -7.05
C TRP A 920 -25.20 5.46 -5.72
N ASN A 921 -25.22 4.23 -5.20
CA ASN A 921 -25.73 3.89 -3.87
C ASN A 921 -24.69 3.99 -2.75
N TYR A 922 -23.42 4.30 -3.05
CA TYR A 922 -22.39 4.46 -2.02
C TYR A 922 -22.66 5.66 -1.12
N ARG A 923 -22.32 5.55 0.17
CA ARG A 923 -22.58 6.53 1.22
C ARG A 923 -21.35 6.66 2.10
N ASP A 924 -21.05 7.90 2.47
CA ASP A 924 -19.81 8.24 3.15
C ASP A 924 -20.05 8.61 4.61
N VAL A 925 -19.49 7.80 5.53
CA VAL A 925 -19.65 8.00 6.97
C VAL A 925 -18.99 9.31 7.42
N ARG A 926 -17.82 9.67 6.87
CA ARG A 926 -17.08 10.89 7.25
C ARG A 926 -17.87 12.15 6.91
N THR A 927 -18.56 12.14 5.76
CA THR A 927 -19.47 13.20 5.33
C THR A 927 -20.64 13.40 6.29
N VAL A 928 -21.23 12.31 6.81
CA VAL A 928 -22.28 12.41 7.84
C VAL A 928 -21.73 12.88 9.17
N VAL A 929 -20.53 12.45 9.58
CA VAL A 929 -19.86 12.96 10.80
C VAL A 929 -19.65 14.47 10.74
N GLU A 930 -19.27 15.03 9.59
CA GLU A 930 -19.10 16.48 9.43
C GLU A 930 -20.44 17.24 9.55
N LEU A 931 -21.52 16.71 8.99
CA LEU A 931 -22.88 17.23 9.21
C LEU A 931 -23.31 17.14 10.68
N GLY A 932 -22.86 16.09 11.39
CA GLY A 932 -23.06 15.92 12.83
C GLY A 932 -22.39 17.03 13.65
N LYS A 933 -21.12 17.36 13.36
CA LYS A 933 -20.40 18.49 13.97
C LYS A 933 -21.17 19.80 13.75
N ALA A 934 -21.67 20.04 12.53
CA ALA A 934 -22.39 21.25 12.17
C ALA A 934 -23.71 21.45 12.95
N VAL A 935 -24.33 20.37 13.46
CA VAL A 935 -25.52 20.44 14.35
C VAL A 935 -25.20 20.19 15.83
N GLY A 936 -23.92 20.26 16.21
CA GLY A 936 -23.49 20.14 17.62
C GLY A 936 -23.63 18.73 18.19
N LEU A 937 -23.25 17.70 17.41
CA LEU A 937 -22.98 16.34 17.88
C LEU A 937 -21.55 15.96 17.49
N ASN A 938 -20.63 15.90 18.46
CA ASN A 938 -19.27 15.43 18.23
C ASN A 938 -19.18 13.90 18.46
N SER A 939 -19.90 13.16 17.62
CA SER A 939 -20.30 11.77 17.86
C SER A 939 -19.14 10.79 18.04
N ARG A 940 -17.94 11.10 17.54
CA ARG A 940 -16.72 10.29 17.69
C ARG A 940 -16.16 10.27 19.13
N TYR A 941 -16.55 11.22 19.96
CA TYR A 941 -16.11 11.32 21.37
C TYR A 941 -17.27 11.22 22.36
N GLU A 942 -18.51 11.42 21.91
CA GLU A 942 -19.72 11.32 22.74
C GLU A 942 -20.27 9.89 22.85
N ILE A 943 -19.93 9.00 21.91
CA ILE A 943 -20.35 7.59 21.88
C ILE A 943 -19.12 6.71 22.12
N PRO A 944 -19.08 5.88 23.19
CA PRO A 944 -17.98 4.95 23.43
C PRO A 944 -17.79 3.92 22.30
N PHE A 945 -16.54 3.46 22.15
CA PHE A 945 -16.24 2.26 21.38
C PHE A 945 -16.60 1.01 22.19
N GLU A 946 -17.14 -0.01 21.54
CA GLU A 946 -17.56 -1.28 22.16
C GLU A 946 -17.15 -2.45 21.27
N GLY A 947 -16.17 -3.23 21.74
CA GLY A 947 -15.54 -4.31 20.98
C GLY A 947 -14.02 -4.13 20.93
N ASP A 948 -13.35 -5.00 20.19
CA ASP A 948 -11.91 -4.92 19.92
C ASP A 948 -11.65 -3.97 18.75
N GLN A 949 -10.64 -3.10 18.87
CA GLN A 949 -10.21 -2.23 17.77
C GLN A 949 -9.42 -3.05 16.74
N HIS A 950 -9.59 -2.72 15.45
CA HIS A 950 -9.08 -3.52 14.33
C HIS A 950 -9.82 -4.86 14.17
N ASN A 951 -11.13 -4.82 14.43
CA ASN A 951 -12.07 -5.86 14.04
C ASN A 951 -13.17 -5.21 13.21
N ALA A 952 -13.22 -5.51 11.91
CA ALA A 952 -14.13 -4.88 10.97
C ALA A 952 -15.62 -4.93 11.39
N LEU A 953 -16.09 -5.97 12.09
CA LEU A 953 -17.47 -6.00 12.58
C LEU A 953 -17.68 -5.08 13.80
N ALA A 954 -16.72 -5.00 14.73
CA ALA A 954 -16.78 -4.05 15.85
C ALA A 954 -16.76 -2.59 15.35
N ASP A 955 -15.88 -2.28 14.40
CA ASP A 955 -15.80 -0.97 13.77
C ASP A 955 -17.06 -0.63 12.98
N ALA A 956 -17.60 -1.54 12.15
CA ALA A 956 -18.88 -1.35 11.46
C ALA A 956 -20.07 -1.14 12.43
N ARG A 957 -20.15 -1.91 13.53
CA ARG A 957 -21.16 -1.71 14.59
C ARG A 957 -21.06 -0.33 15.23
N HIS A 958 -19.85 0.13 15.55
CA HIS A 958 -19.63 1.44 16.14
C HIS A 958 -20.01 2.57 15.16
N GLN A 959 -19.68 2.42 13.87
CA GLN A 959 -20.09 3.35 12.80
C GLN A 959 -21.61 3.47 12.67
N VAL A 960 -22.34 2.35 12.71
CA VAL A 960 -23.81 2.34 12.67
C VAL A 960 -24.42 3.16 13.81
N LYS A 961 -23.89 3.04 15.04
CA LYS A 961 -24.39 3.78 16.21
C LYS A 961 -24.33 5.29 15.98
N TYR A 962 -23.16 5.81 15.58
CA TYR A 962 -22.98 7.26 15.47
C TYR A 962 -23.59 7.86 14.21
N VAL A 963 -23.59 7.13 13.07
CA VAL A 963 -24.33 7.55 11.86
C VAL A 963 -25.83 7.66 12.15
N SER A 964 -26.40 6.71 12.89
CA SER A 964 -27.82 6.73 13.27
C SER A 964 -28.14 7.90 14.21
N ALA A 965 -27.29 8.17 15.21
CA ALA A 965 -27.48 9.29 16.14
C ALA A 965 -27.47 10.66 15.43
N ILE A 966 -26.54 10.85 14.47
CA ILE A 966 -26.48 12.06 13.64
C ILE A 966 -27.70 12.13 12.72
N TRP A 967 -28.03 11.04 12.01
CA TRP A 967 -29.16 11.00 11.08
C TRP A 967 -30.46 11.39 11.79
N GLN A 968 -30.73 10.80 12.95
CA GLN A 968 -31.90 11.14 13.77
C GLN A 968 -31.97 12.63 14.10
N ARG A 969 -30.86 13.23 14.55
CA ARG A 969 -30.80 14.68 14.86
C ARG A 969 -31.02 15.54 13.61
N LEU A 970 -30.47 15.15 12.45
CA LEU A 970 -30.68 15.87 11.20
C LEU A 970 -32.13 15.76 10.69
N THR A 971 -32.82 14.64 10.96
CA THR A 971 -34.23 14.42 10.59
C THR A 971 -35.25 14.81 11.66
N GLN A 972 -34.82 15.40 12.79
CA GLN A 972 -35.72 15.92 13.83
C GLN A 972 -36.22 17.34 13.48
N ASN A 973 -37.16 17.42 12.54
CA ASN A 973 -38.00 18.61 12.27
C ASN A 973 -39.43 18.19 11.91
#